data_AF-A0A2N2NWV7-F1
#
_entry.id   AF-A0A2N2NWV7-F1
#
_cell.length_a   1.000
_cell.length_b   1.000
_cell.length_c   1.000
_cell.angle_alpha   90.00
_cell.angle_beta   90.00
_cell.angle_gamma   90.00
#
_symmetry.space_group_name_H-M   'P 1'
#
loop_
_entity.id
_entity.type
_entity.pdbx_description
1 polymer ?
#
loop_
_entity_poly.entity_id
_entity_poly.type
_entity_poly.pdbx_seq_one_letter_code
_entity_poly.pdbx_strand_id
1 'polypeptide(L)'
;MNEIDKLHQLGQSIWYDNIERRLLKNGEMERMIVAGEIRGVTSNPSIFQNAIAKSTDYDSAIQPMAWADWNSEDIFFQLAIEDIQQTADLFLPLYQETNGSDGYVSLEVNPKLAYDTEGTLIQAKELWDRVNRKNLMIKIPATKEGLPAIRQAIATGININITLIFSVSRYEEVMEAYISGLEDRVKNNLPINNIASVASFFVSRVDTKVDTILEKLLNDQKLNHKQFLELRGKAAVANSRLAYELFEKVFSAERFTLLKQKGAKIQRPLWASTSTKNPAYYDVIYVEELIGENTVNTMPPQTLDAFRDHGKAEIKIRKKIEDARDLFSSLDNLGIEMDAVTQTLENEGVNSFEKAFISLLDTINNRKISIQTKLPGLSNVIKDRISDLDKKHIVSRIYERDASVWNENPSASNEISNRLGWLDAPFISLDIIDEINKFRDEIVQEGFTHVLLLGMGGSSLAAEVLSLSFRGYAEGLNLSILDSTDPRQVKFAEENSPNGKTIYIVSSKSGGTTEVQAFLKYFYHRMQFIAGDEAGKYFVAITDPGTDLSRQAKELKFRKVFYADPSVGGRFSALTAFGLVPAALIGVEIETFLQKTREFAYTCRPGIAAGRNPGLGLGVILAEAAQKGIDKLTIIAEEPYRSFGSWLEQLIAESSGKLGKGIVPIDIEPFVNIDIYSKDRIFVYLKNDGIFEQKMNEILNAGHPVISYELSDPYELGLEFFRWEFATAVACAVLGVNAFDQPDVQDNKTRTKQKINEFLTFGKFNSGVPIWDNDNATIFSNQTDLDLGDMNLDEILGTFLKLQKEGDYIAINAYLPRIQEVEKDLQAFRQSVLIRTQNATTLGFGPRFLHSTGQLHKGGPENGLFIQIVDTPDQDFEIPGMGLSFGKLLHAQALGDYEALVNRNRRIIRIELKKSNIKDLLI
;
A
#
# COMPACT_ATOMS: atom_id res chain seq x y z
N MET A 1 -39.00 -8.76 -15.21
CA MET A 1 -38.71 -7.61 -14.34
C MET A 1 -38.55 -8.19 -12.96
N ASN A 2 -37.39 -8.01 -12.32
CA ASN A 2 -37.21 -8.52 -10.96
C ASN A 2 -38.03 -7.65 -9.98
N GLU A 3 -38.21 -8.11 -8.75
CA GLU A 3 -39.04 -7.37 -7.78
C GLU A 3 -38.36 -6.08 -7.28
N ILE A 4 -37.03 -5.95 -7.40
CA ILE A 4 -36.30 -4.70 -7.10
C ILE A 4 -36.61 -3.61 -8.13
N ASP A 5 -36.54 -3.91 -9.42
CA ASP A 5 -36.88 -2.97 -10.51
C ASP A 5 -38.32 -2.48 -10.34
N LYS A 6 -39.22 -3.39 -9.99
CA LYS A 6 -40.62 -3.08 -9.72
C LYS A 6 -40.76 -2.20 -8.49
N LEU A 7 -40.02 -2.47 -7.40
CA LEU A 7 -40.01 -1.63 -6.21
C LEU A 7 -39.52 -0.20 -6.53
N HIS A 8 -38.48 -0.06 -7.37
CA HIS A 8 -38.02 1.24 -7.87
C HIS A 8 -39.10 1.97 -8.69
N GLN A 9 -39.82 1.26 -9.57
CA GLN A 9 -40.94 1.83 -10.34
C GLN A 9 -42.11 2.27 -9.47
N LEU A 10 -42.34 1.60 -8.33
CA LEU A 10 -43.34 2.00 -7.33
C LEU A 10 -42.90 3.22 -6.50
N GLY A 11 -41.70 3.77 -6.76
CA GLY A 11 -41.22 5.01 -6.18
C GLY A 11 -40.54 4.86 -4.81
N GLN A 12 -40.12 3.64 -4.44
CA GLN A 12 -39.27 3.40 -3.28
C GLN A 12 -37.82 3.15 -3.75
N SER A 13 -36.82 3.77 -3.15
CA SER A 13 -35.41 3.45 -3.41
C SER A 13 -34.86 2.47 -2.38
N ILE A 14 -34.03 1.51 -2.80
CA ILE A 14 -33.29 0.63 -1.88
C ILE A 14 -31.93 1.26 -1.58
N TRP A 15 -31.63 1.48 -0.31
CA TRP A 15 -30.29 1.83 0.16
C TRP A 15 -29.68 0.65 0.92
N TYR A 16 -28.36 0.52 0.84
CA TYR A 16 -27.62 -0.53 1.53
C TYR A 16 -27.19 -0.03 2.92
N ASP A 17 -27.59 -0.75 3.97
CA ASP A 17 -27.28 -0.40 5.37
C ASP A 17 -26.00 -1.11 5.84
N ASN A 18 -24.93 -1.00 5.05
CA ASN A 18 -23.60 -1.46 5.41
C ASN A 18 -22.52 -0.71 4.61
N ILE A 19 -21.33 -0.61 5.17
CA ILE A 19 -20.13 -0.15 4.46
C ILE A 19 -18.92 -0.89 5.03
N GLU A 20 -18.19 -1.55 4.14
CA GLU A 20 -16.97 -2.27 4.46
C GLU A 20 -15.95 -2.01 3.37
N ARG A 21 -14.71 -1.69 3.75
CA ARG A 21 -13.63 -1.39 2.80
C ARG A 21 -13.36 -2.51 1.80
N ARG A 22 -13.55 -3.78 2.20
CA ARG A 22 -13.44 -4.93 1.29
C ARG A 22 -14.43 -4.88 0.13
N LEU A 23 -15.67 -4.42 0.33
CA LEU A 23 -16.69 -4.31 -0.72
C LEU A 23 -16.30 -3.29 -1.80
N LEU A 24 -15.51 -2.27 -1.41
CA LEU A 24 -14.95 -1.29 -2.33
C LEU A 24 -13.77 -1.90 -3.11
N LYS A 25 -12.86 -2.57 -2.40
CA LYS A 25 -11.65 -3.17 -3.00
C LYS A 25 -11.93 -4.34 -3.95
N ASN A 26 -12.95 -5.16 -3.67
CA ASN A 26 -13.27 -6.34 -4.48
C ASN A 26 -14.31 -6.05 -5.61
N GLY A 27 -14.71 -4.78 -5.77
CA GLY A 27 -15.69 -4.32 -6.75
C GLY A 27 -17.14 -4.76 -6.49
N GLU A 28 -17.45 -5.34 -5.33
CA GLU A 28 -18.80 -5.82 -5.01
C GLU A 28 -19.80 -4.66 -4.85
N MET A 29 -19.37 -3.55 -4.25
CA MET A 29 -20.17 -2.33 -4.15
C MET A 29 -20.55 -1.83 -5.55
N GLU A 30 -19.57 -1.72 -6.46
CA GLU A 30 -19.80 -1.29 -7.84
C GLU A 30 -20.76 -2.23 -8.57
N ARG A 31 -20.60 -3.55 -8.42
CA ARG A 31 -21.51 -4.53 -9.03
C ARG A 31 -22.96 -4.35 -8.58
N MET A 32 -23.21 -4.15 -7.29
CA MET A 32 -24.57 -3.92 -6.76
C MET A 32 -25.18 -2.62 -7.31
N ILE A 33 -24.36 -1.57 -7.47
CA ILE A 33 -24.80 -0.28 -8.04
C ILE A 33 -25.18 -0.45 -9.52
N VAL A 34 -24.30 -1.05 -10.31
CA VAL A 34 -24.49 -1.26 -11.76
C VAL A 34 -25.66 -2.20 -12.04
N ALA A 35 -25.85 -3.23 -11.22
CA ALA A 35 -27.00 -4.12 -11.31
C ALA A 35 -28.33 -3.46 -10.91
N GLY A 36 -28.30 -2.22 -10.41
CA GLY A 36 -29.48 -1.48 -9.97
C GLY A 36 -30.09 -2.05 -8.70
N GLU A 37 -29.35 -2.85 -7.93
CA GLU A 37 -29.82 -3.50 -6.71
C GLU A 37 -29.90 -2.52 -5.53
N ILE A 38 -29.01 -1.52 -5.55
CA ILE A 38 -28.92 -0.47 -4.53
C ILE A 38 -28.80 0.90 -5.21
N ARG A 39 -29.37 1.92 -4.58
CA ARG A 39 -29.44 3.31 -5.07
C ARG A 39 -28.91 4.33 -4.07
N GLY A 40 -28.27 3.88 -3.00
CA GLY A 40 -27.60 4.69 -1.98
C GLY A 40 -27.07 3.82 -0.84
N VAL A 41 -26.34 4.42 0.10
CA VAL A 41 -25.72 3.73 1.25
C VAL A 41 -25.91 4.52 2.53
N THR A 42 -26.18 3.83 3.63
CA THR A 42 -26.09 4.37 4.99
C THR A 42 -24.99 3.73 5.80
N SER A 43 -24.27 4.55 6.57
CA SER A 43 -23.37 4.09 7.63
C SER A 43 -23.90 4.52 9.02
N ASN A 44 -23.32 3.92 10.06
CA ASN A 44 -23.51 4.29 11.47
C ASN A 44 -22.32 3.75 12.29
N PRO A 45 -22.14 4.17 13.55
CA PRO A 45 -21.03 3.72 14.39
C PRO A 45 -20.92 2.20 14.55
N SER A 46 -22.04 1.48 14.64
CA SER A 46 -22.03 0.01 14.79
C SER A 46 -21.59 -0.72 13.51
N ILE A 47 -21.91 -0.17 12.33
CA ILE A 47 -21.42 -0.67 11.04
C ILE A 47 -19.90 -0.56 10.99
N PHE A 48 -19.35 0.62 11.26
CA PHE A 48 -17.91 0.82 11.27
C PHE A 48 -17.21 0.02 12.37
N GLN A 49 -17.82 -0.12 13.56
CA GLN A 49 -17.30 -0.98 14.62
C GLN A 49 -17.13 -2.42 14.11
N ASN A 50 -18.14 -2.98 13.44
CA ASN A 50 -18.05 -4.32 12.88
C ASN A 50 -16.99 -4.40 11.78
N ALA A 51 -16.98 -3.45 10.84
CA ALA A 51 -16.04 -3.42 9.73
C ALA A 51 -14.58 -3.33 10.20
N ILE A 52 -14.28 -2.49 11.20
CA ILE A 52 -12.92 -2.25 11.70
C ILE A 52 -12.49 -3.31 12.71
N ALA A 53 -13.38 -3.77 13.60
CA ALA A 53 -13.01 -4.71 14.66
C ALA A 53 -12.87 -6.16 14.17
N LYS A 54 -13.56 -6.54 13.09
CA LYS A 54 -13.64 -7.93 12.61
C LYS A 54 -12.83 -8.20 11.34
N SER A 55 -12.03 -7.24 10.87
CA SER A 55 -11.21 -7.38 9.66
C SER A 55 -9.81 -6.82 9.84
N THR A 56 -8.92 -7.12 8.90
CA THR A 56 -7.59 -6.51 8.74
C THR A 56 -7.56 -5.44 7.63
N ASP A 57 -8.70 -5.16 6.99
CA ASP A 57 -8.80 -4.28 5.80
C ASP A 57 -8.31 -2.85 6.04
N TYR A 58 -8.28 -2.44 7.31
CA TYR A 58 -7.90 -1.10 7.76
C TYR A 58 -6.47 -1.01 8.30
N ASP A 59 -5.76 -2.13 8.49
CA ASP A 59 -4.50 -2.17 9.23
C ASP A 59 -3.42 -1.31 8.57
N SER A 60 -3.29 -1.42 7.24
CA SER A 60 -2.34 -0.63 6.44
C SER A 60 -2.62 0.87 6.46
N ALA A 61 -3.87 1.29 6.67
CA ALA A 61 -4.25 2.69 6.79
C ALA A 61 -4.06 3.22 8.22
N ILE A 62 -4.34 2.40 9.24
CA ILE A 62 -4.13 2.75 10.66
C ILE A 62 -2.65 2.91 10.97
N GLN A 63 -1.79 2.08 10.39
CA GLN A 63 -0.35 2.02 10.68
C GLN A 63 0.39 3.37 10.62
N PRO A 64 0.34 4.17 9.54
CA PRO A 64 1.00 5.47 9.51
C PRO A 64 0.42 6.46 10.54
N MET A 65 -0.90 6.45 10.75
CA MET A 65 -1.55 7.34 11.72
C MET A 65 -1.20 6.98 13.16
N ALA A 66 -0.99 5.69 13.44
CA ALA A 66 -0.51 5.21 14.72
C ALA A 66 0.93 5.67 14.99
N TRP A 67 1.82 5.63 13.99
CA TRP A 67 3.17 6.17 14.10
C TRP A 67 3.20 7.68 14.34
N ALA A 68 2.26 8.41 13.73
CA ALA A 68 2.06 9.84 13.96
C ALA A 68 1.30 10.16 15.27
N ASP A 69 0.94 9.15 16.05
CA ASP A 69 0.23 9.26 17.33
C ASP A 69 -1.12 10.01 17.26
N TRP A 70 -1.84 9.88 16.14
CA TRP A 70 -3.20 10.42 16.03
C TRP A 70 -4.12 9.82 17.11
N ASN A 71 -5.11 10.57 17.58
CA ASN A 71 -6.10 10.01 18.51
C ASN A 71 -7.09 9.11 17.74
N SER A 72 -7.79 8.23 18.47
CA SER A 72 -8.69 7.26 17.85
C SER A 72 -9.84 7.89 17.06
N GLU A 73 -10.30 9.07 17.46
CA GLU A 73 -11.40 9.77 16.79
C GLU A 73 -10.94 10.33 15.44
N ASP A 74 -9.76 10.96 15.39
CA ASP A 74 -9.16 11.42 14.13
C ASP A 74 -8.90 10.26 13.16
N ILE A 75 -8.38 9.14 13.68
CA ILE A 75 -8.19 7.92 12.89
C ILE A 75 -9.53 7.42 12.34
N PHE A 76 -10.56 7.31 13.19
CA PHE A 76 -11.88 6.87 12.77
C PHE A 76 -12.43 7.74 11.64
N PHE A 77 -12.49 9.06 11.83
CA PHE A 77 -13.06 9.95 10.82
C PHE A 77 -12.24 9.95 9.54
N GLN A 78 -10.91 9.84 9.61
CA GLN A 78 -10.09 9.69 8.42
C GLN A 78 -10.45 8.43 7.62
N LEU A 79 -10.58 7.27 8.28
CA LEU A 79 -10.96 6.02 7.62
C LEU A 79 -12.38 6.09 7.04
N ALA A 80 -13.33 6.62 7.83
CA ALA A 80 -14.71 6.76 7.41
C ALA A 80 -14.85 7.71 6.21
N ILE A 81 -14.15 8.85 6.20
CA ILE A 81 -14.18 9.81 5.10
C ILE A 81 -13.62 9.17 3.82
N GLU A 82 -12.51 8.42 3.89
CA GLU A 82 -11.95 7.72 2.74
C GLU A 82 -12.95 6.73 2.11
N ASP A 83 -13.59 5.90 2.95
CA ASP A 83 -14.58 4.92 2.49
C ASP A 83 -15.83 5.62 1.91
N ILE A 84 -16.28 6.70 2.53
CA ILE A 84 -17.44 7.49 2.08
C ILE A 84 -17.15 8.22 0.77
N GLN A 85 -15.95 8.78 0.58
CA GLN A 85 -15.55 9.44 -0.67
C GLN A 85 -15.54 8.44 -1.84
N GLN A 86 -14.91 7.27 -1.65
CA GLN A 86 -14.88 6.23 -2.68
C GLN A 86 -16.28 5.73 -3.03
N THR A 87 -17.11 5.47 -2.01
CA THR A 87 -18.50 5.05 -2.22
C THR A 87 -19.30 6.14 -2.95
N ALA A 88 -19.12 7.42 -2.58
CA ALA A 88 -19.79 8.53 -3.23
C ALA A 88 -19.36 8.70 -4.69
N ASP A 89 -18.08 8.46 -5.00
CA ASP A 89 -17.57 8.47 -6.37
C ASP A 89 -18.18 7.35 -7.22
N LEU A 90 -18.36 6.14 -6.66
CA LEU A 90 -19.07 5.03 -7.33
C LEU A 90 -20.54 5.35 -7.61
N PHE A 91 -21.22 6.06 -6.71
CA PHE A 91 -22.62 6.48 -6.90
C PHE A 91 -22.80 7.74 -7.75
N LEU A 92 -21.73 8.44 -8.10
CA LEU A 92 -21.82 9.72 -8.82
C LEU A 92 -22.56 9.61 -10.16
N PRO A 93 -22.37 8.57 -11.00
CA PRO A 93 -23.14 8.41 -12.24
C PRO A 93 -24.66 8.31 -11.98
N LEU A 94 -25.07 7.51 -10.99
CA LEU A 94 -26.49 7.37 -10.61
C LEU A 94 -27.06 8.68 -10.06
N TYR A 95 -26.29 9.39 -9.24
CA TYR A 95 -26.67 10.70 -8.72
C TYR A 95 -26.93 11.70 -9.87
N GLN A 96 -26.10 11.69 -10.91
CA GLN A 96 -26.27 12.55 -12.07
C GLN A 96 -27.47 12.14 -12.93
N GLU A 97 -27.61 10.85 -13.23
CA GLU A 97 -28.73 10.28 -14.01
C GLU A 97 -30.08 10.63 -13.39
N THR A 98 -30.16 10.57 -12.07
CA THR A 98 -31.39 10.79 -11.31
C THR A 98 -31.61 12.24 -10.89
N ASN A 99 -30.77 13.17 -11.36
CA ASN A 99 -30.78 14.58 -10.95
C ASN A 99 -30.76 14.76 -9.41
N GLY A 100 -30.00 13.90 -8.74
CA GLY A 100 -29.89 13.81 -7.29
C GLY A 100 -31.20 13.41 -6.60
N SER A 101 -32.02 12.55 -7.20
CA SER A 101 -33.02 11.83 -6.41
C SER A 101 -32.36 10.67 -5.66
N ASP A 102 -31.36 10.00 -6.24
CA ASP A 102 -30.64 8.89 -5.62
C ASP A 102 -29.12 9.07 -5.72
N GLY A 103 -28.36 8.03 -5.41
CA GLY A 103 -26.90 8.02 -5.45
C GLY A 103 -26.25 8.67 -4.23
N TYR A 104 -26.93 8.67 -3.08
CA TYR A 104 -26.45 9.30 -1.85
C TYR A 104 -25.72 8.33 -0.94
N VAL A 105 -24.74 8.86 -0.20
CA VAL A 105 -24.00 8.12 0.83
C VAL A 105 -24.07 8.92 2.13
N SER A 106 -24.43 8.28 3.24
CA SER A 106 -24.58 8.95 4.54
C SER A 106 -23.37 8.72 5.46
N LEU A 107 -22.91 9.78 6.13
CA LEU A 107 -21.91 9.74 7.22
C LEU A 107 -22.48 10.43 8.47
N GLU A 108 -22.40 9.75 9.62
CA GLU A 108 -22.95 10.25 10.89
C GLU A 108 -21.97 11.13 11.67
N VAL A 109 -22.50 12.17 12.32
CA VAL A 109 -21.75 12.95 13.31
C VAL A 109 -21.43 12.09 14.54
N ASN A 110 -20.50 12.55 15.38
CA ASN A 110 -20.17 11.92 16.65
C ASN A 110 -21.44 11.84 17.54
N PRO A 111 -21.89 10.63 17.92
CA PRO A 111 -23.11 10.46 18.71
C PRO A 111 -23.11 11.18 20.06
N LYS A 112 -21.93 11.50 20.62
CA LYS A 112 -21.81 12.28 21.86
C LYS A 112 -22.35 13.69 21.74
N LEU A 113 -22.48 14.21 20.51
CA LEU A 113 -23.02 15.54 20.22
C LEU A 113 -24.54 15.54 20.06
N ALA A 114 -25.22 14.39 20.19
CA ALA A 114 -26.66 14.30 19.97
C ALA A 114 -27.51 15.26 20.83
N TYR A 115 -26.99 15.73 21.97
CA TYR A 115 -27.66 16.72 22.83
C TYR A 115 -26.95 18.09 22.83
N ASP A 116 -26.09 18.35 21.83
CA ASP A 116 -25.37 19.60 21.63
C ASP A 116 -25.62 20.14 20.21
N THR A 117 -26.49 21.15 20.13
CA THR A 117 -26.84 21.82 18.88
C THR A 117 -25.63 22.43 18.18
N GLU A 118 -24.78 23.14 18.92
CA GLU A 118 -23.68 23.90 18.34
C GLU A 118 -22.57 22.96 17.87
N GLY A 119 -22.16 22.02 18.73
CA GLY A 119 -21.18 20.99 18.40
C GLY A 119 -21.61 20.16 17.19
N THR A 120 -22.87 19.73 17.12
CA THR A 120 -23.40 18.97 15.98
C THR A 120 -23.33 19.76 14.68
N LEU A 121 -23.70 21.05 14.70
CA LEU A 121 -23.63 21.89 13.50
C LEU A 121 -22.19 22.12 13.03
N ILE A 122 -21.26 22.36 13.96
CA ILE A 122 -19.84 22.54 13.66
C ILE A 122 -19.29 21.28 12.97
N GLN A 123 -19.52 20.11 13.56
CA GLN A 123 -19.01 18.87 12.99
C GLN A 123 -19.70 18.51 11.67
N ALA A 124 -20.99 18.80 11.52
CA ALA A 124 -21.68 18.58 10.25
C ALA A 124 -21.06 19.38 9.10
N LYS A 125 -20.68 20.64 9.35
CA LYS A 125 -19.96 21.48 8.37
C LYS A 125 -18.56 20.94 8.08
N GLU A 126 -17.83 20.56 9.13
CA GLU A 126 -16.49 19.99 8.99
C GLU A 126 -16.49 18.73 8.13
N LEU A 127 -17.38 17.77 8.42
CA LEU A 127 -17.47 16.52 7.65
C LEU A 127 -17.94 16.77 6.21
N TRP A 128 -18.85 17.72 6.00
CA TRP A 128 -19.29 18.12 4.67
C TRP A 128 -18.11 18.64 3.83
N ASP A 129 -17.30 19.53 4.41
CA ASP A 129 -16.15 20.15 3.75
C ASP A 129 -15.01 19.14 3.52
N ARG A 130 -14.75 18.23 4.48
CA ARG A 130 -13.69 17.22 4.36
C ARG A 130 -14.01 16.12 3.34
N VAL A 131 -15.26 15.65 3.31
CA VAL A 131 -15.69 14.64 2.32
C VAL A 131 -15.76 15.28 0.94
N ASN A 132 -16.28 16.51 0.82
CA ASN A 132 -16.32 17.28 -0.43
C ASN A 132 -16.88 16.49 -1.62
N ARG A 133 -18.09 15.94 -1.45
CA ARG A 133 -18.86 15.24 -2.49
C ARG A 133 -20.31 15.71 -2.48
N LYS A 134 -20.86 16.03 -3.65
CA LYS A 134 -22.21 16.61 -3.80
C LYS A 134 -23.34 15.66 -3.36
N ASN A 135 -23.06 14.37 -3.40
CA ASN A 135 -23.97 13.28 -3.06
C ASN A 135 -23.70 12.70 -1.65
N LEU A 136 -22.96 13.41 -0.80
CA LEU A 136 -22.93 13.12 0.63
C LEU A 136 -24.25 13.52 1.29
N MET A 137 -24.63 12.81 2.35
CA MET A 137 -25.54 13.26 3.39
C MET A 137 -24.86 13.21 4.75
N ILE A 138 -24.95 14.28 5.54
CA ILE A 138 -24.56 14.24 6.95
C ILE A 138 -25.74 13.70 7.75
N LYS A 139 -25.49 12.71 8.58
CA LYS A 139 -26.51 12.05 9.39
C LYS A 139 -26.54 12.62 10.79
N ILE A 140 -27.70 13.16 11.18
CA ILE A 140 -27.91 13.87 12.45
C ILE A 140 -29.11 13.27 13.20
N PRO A 141 -28.97 12.88 14.48
CA PRO A 141 -30.10 12.42 15.30
C PRO A 141 -31.21 13.47 15.44
N ALA A 142 -32.46 13.03 15.38
CA ALA A 142 -33.67 13.84 15.57
C ALA A 142 -33.99 14.11 17.05
N THR A 143 -32.98 14.26 17.91
CA THR A 143 -33.20 14.74 19.28
C THR A 143 -33.74 16.17 19.27
N LYS A 144 -34.27 16.67 20.39
CA LYS A 144 -34.76 18.05 20.48
C LYS A 144 -33.66 19.07 20.16
N GLU A 145 -32.45 18.77 20.58
CA GLU A 145 -31.24 19.58 20.38
C GLU A 145 -30.66 19.40 18.96
N GLY A 146 -30.90 18.26 18.32
CA GLY A 146 -30.52 18.00 16.93
C GLY A 146 -31.37 18.76 15.92
N LEU A 147 -32.65 19.01 16.19
CA LEU A 147 -33.57 19.70 15.27
C LEU A 147 -33.11 21.12 14.88
N PRO A 148 -32.68 22.00 15.81
CA PRO A 148 -32.11 23.29 15.45
C PRO A 148 -30.81 23.18 14.63
N ALA A 149 -29.99 22.15 14.88
CA ALA A 149 -28.76 21.92 14.12
C ALA A 149 -29.08 21.49 12.68
N ILE A 150 -30.07 20.61 12.51
CA ILE A 150 -30.60 20.18 11.21
C ILE A 150 -31.09 21.38 10.39
N ARG A 151 -31.96 22.22 10.96
CA ARG A 151 -32.48 23.43 10.29
C ARG A 151 -31.34 24.32 9.80
N GLN A 152 -30.36 24.57 10.66
CA GLN A 152 -29.20 25.41 10.34
C GLN A 152 -28.31 24.79 9.27
N ALA A 153 -28.06 23.48 9.33
CA ALA A 153 -27.25 22.78 8.33
C ALA A 153 -27.91 22.81 6.94
N ILE A 154 -29.24 22.60 6.88
CA ILE A 154 -30.02 22.74 5.65
C ILE A 154 -29.95 24.18 5.12
N ALA A 155 -30.09 25.18 5.99
CA ALA A 155 -29.97 26.59 5.60
C ALA A 155 -28.60 26.90 4.97
N THR A 156 -27.54 26.23 5.43
CA THR A 156 -26.20 26.34 4.84
C THR A 156 -26.01 25.58 3.53
N GLY A 157 -26.94 24.70 3.17
CA GLY A 157 -26.94 23.96 1.90
C GLY A 157 -26.42 22.53 1.99
N ILE A 158 -26.36 21.96 3.19
CA ILE A 158 -25.90 20.59 3.45
C ILE A 158 -27.07 19.62 3.25
N ASN A 159 -26.82 18.49 2.59
CA ASN A 159 -27.81 17.42 2.54
C ASN A 159 -27.83 16.65 3.86
N ILE A 160 -29.00 16.40 4.43
CA ILE A 160 -29.12 15.79 5.77
C ILE A 160 -29.93 14.50 5.75
N ASN A 161 -29.34 13.44 6.28
CA ASN A 161 -30.06 12.23 6.69
C ASN A 161 -30.44 12.36 8.17
N ILE A 162 -31.71 12.63 8.45
CA ILE A 162 -32.17 12.82 9.82
C ILE A 162 -32.49 11.44 10.42
N THR A 163 -31.84 11.05 11.51
CA THR A 163 -31.91 9.68 12.06
C THR A 163 -32.55 9.60 13.44
N LEU A 164 -32.78 8.37 13.92
CA LEU A 164 -33.38 8.06 15.22
C LEU A 164 -34.80 8.65 15.39
N ILE A 165 -35.60 8.61 14.32
CA ILE A 165 -37.00 9.00 14.35
C ILE A 165 -37.85 7.77 14.70
N PHE A 166 -38.60 7.83 15.80
CA PHE A 166 -39.44 6.72 16.26
C PHE A 166 -40.92 7.07 16.35
N SER A 167 -41.27 8.36 16.53
CA SER A 167 -42.65 8.80 16.70
C SER A 167 -43.12 9.67 15.53
N VAL A 168 -44.43 9.64 15.27
CA VAL A 168 -45.07 10.52 14.30
C VAL A 168 -44.94 11.99 14.71
N SER A 169 -45.03 12.29 16.01
CA SER A 169 -44.83 13.63 16.57
C SER A 169 -43.41 14.16 16.31
N ARG A 170 -42.38 13.34 16.52
CA ARG A 170 -41.01 13.71 16.20
C ARG A 170 -40.83 13.92 14.72
N TYR A 171 -41.47 13.09 13.89
CA TYR A 171 -41.39 13.24 12.44
C TYR A 171 -42.01 14.56 11.96
N GLU A 172 -43.09 15.03 12.59
CA GLU A 172 -43.64 16.36 12.35
C GLU A 172 -42.60 17.47 12.59
N GLU A 173 -41.92 17.43 13.75
CA GLU A 173 -40.88 18.39 14.09
C GLU A 173 -39.68 18.33 13.12
N VAL A 174 -39.34 17.14 12.63
CA VAL A 174 -38.32 16.92 11.61
C VAL A 174 -38.69 17.57 10.27
N MET A 175 -39.93 17.40 9.82
CA MET A 175 -40.42 18.04 8.59
C MET A 175 -40.48 19.56 8.75
N GLU A 176 -40.87 20.06 9.92
CA GLU A 176 -40.84 21.48 10.24
C GLU A 176 -39.41 22.04 10.15
N ALA A 177 -38.43 21.38 10.77
CA ALA A 177 -37.02 21.79 10.71
C ALA A 177 -36.49 21.82 9.27
N TYR A 178 -36.89 20.85 8.44
CA TYR A 178 -36.52 20.80 7.02
C TYR A 178 -37.09 21.97 6.22
N ILE A 179 -38.41 22.17 6.30
CA ILE A 179 -39.11 23.23 5.56
C ILE A 179 -38.59 24.60 6.01
N SER A 180 -38.48 24.83 7.33
CA SER A 180 -37.91 26.05 7.90
C SER A 180 -36.48 26.33 7.43
N GLY A 181 -35.62 25.31 7.34
CA GLY A 181 -34.24 25.47 6.86
C GLY A 181 -34.16 25.89 5.39
N LEU A 182 -35.05 25.34 4.54
CA LEU A 182 -35.19 25.79 3.15
C LEU A 182 -35.70 27.23 3.07
N GLU A 183 -36.67 27.60 3.89
CA GLU A 183 -37.22 28.96 3.97
C GLU A 183 -36.15 29.97 4.40
N ASP A 184 -35.34 29.65 5.41
CA ASP A 184 -34.22 30.48 5.86
C ASP A 184 -33.23 30.72 4.71
N ARG A 185 -32.94 29.68 3.91
CA ARG A 185 -32.05 29.80 2.76
C ARG A 185 -32.63 30.65 1.63
N VAL A 186 -33.92 30.47 1.33
CA VAL A 186 -34.65 31.30 0.35
C VAL A 186 -34.68 32.76 0.77
N LYS A 187 -34.89 33.03 2.07
CA LYS A 187 -34.86 34.40 2.63
C LYS A 187 -33.50 35.08 2.43
N ASN A 188 -32.44 34.31 2.35
CA ASN A 188 -31.08 34.77 2.04
C ASN A 188 -30.75 34.77 0.53
N ASN A 189 -31.74 34.58 -0.35
CA ASN A 189 -31.58 34.52 -1.82
C ASN A 189 -30.61 33.43 -2.31
N LEU A 190 -30.49 32.32 -1.57
CA LEU A 190 -29.63 31.20 -1.92
C LEU A 190 -30.45 30.06 -2.57
N PRO A 191 -29.86 29.30 -3.51
CA PRO A 191 -30.56 28.23 -4.22
C PRO A 191 -30.84 27.03 -3.32
N ILE A 192 -32.00 26.38 -3.52
CA ILE A 192 -32.45 25.20 -2.77
C ILE A 192 -32.59 23.93 -3.63
N ASN A 193 -32.29 24.01 -4.92
CA ASN A 193 -32.47 22.92 -5.89
C ASN A 193 -31.50 21.74 -5.72
N ASN A 194 -30.41 21.95 -4.99
CA ASN A 194 -29.38 20.95 -4.77
C ASN A 194 -29.38 20.38 -3.34
N ILE A 195 -30.41 20.70 -2.53
CA ILE A 195 -30.52 20.24 -1.15
C ILE A 195 -31.50 19.07 -1.07
N ALA A 196 -31.01 17.93 -0.61
CA ALA A 196 -31.80 16.75 -0.33
C ALA A 196 -31.80 16.41 1.14
N SER A 197 -32.88 15.78 1.59
CA SER A 197 -32.95 15.21 2.93
C SER A 197 -33.77 13.93 2.91
N VAL A 198 -33.42 13.01 3.80
CA VAL A 198 -34.22 11.83 4.13
C VAL A 198 -34.50 11.81 5.63
N ALA A 199 -35.63 11.26 6.02
CA ALA A 199 -36.04 11.11 7.41
C ALA A 199 -36.05 9.61 7.78
N SER A 200 -34.96 9.14 8.39
CA SER A 200 -34.77 7.74 8.79
C SER A 200 -35.66 7.37 9.98
N PHE A 201 -36.84 6.84 9.66
CA PHE A 201 -37.89 6.39 10.56
C PHE A 201 -37.70 4.91 10.89
N PHE A 202 -37.47 4.60 12.16
CA PHE A 202 -37.09 3.26 12.61
C PHE A 202 -38.30 2.34 12.79
N VAL A 203 -38.22 1.14 12.21
CA VAL A 203 -39.35 0.20 12.13
C VAL A 203 -39.24 -0.90 13.19
N SER A 204 -38.35 -1.89 13.01
CA SER A 204 -38.39 -3.13 13.80
C SER A 204 -38.20 -2.95 15.31
N ARG A 205 -37.57 -1.86 15.74
CA ARG A 205 -37.36 -1.55 17.17
C ARG A 205 -38.67 -1.27 17.90
N VAL A 206 -39.66 -0.72 17.19
CA VAL A 206 -41.00 -0.44 17.73
C VAL A 206 -41.70 -1.75 18.10
N ASP A 207 -41.78 -2.70 17.17
CA ASP A 207 -42.37 -4.01 17.44
C ASP A 207 -41.62 -4.75 18.54
N THR A 208 -40.28 -4.74 18.52
CA THR A 208 -39.49 -5.38 19.59
C THR A 208 -39.88 -4.86 20.98
N LYS A 209 -40.05 -3.54 21.13
CA LYS A 209 -40.37 -2.92 22.42
C LYS A 209 -41.81 -3.16 22.82
N VAL A 210 -42.77 -2.96 21.91
CA VAL A 210 -44.19 -3.16 22.17
C VAL A 210 -44.48 -4.63 22.46
N ASP A 211 -43.93 -5.56 21.68
CA ASP A 211 -44.09 -7.00 21.90
C ASP A 211 -43.55 -7.42 23.28
N THR A 212 -42.41 -6.87 23.71
CA THR A 212 -41.88 -7.14 25.07
C THR A 212 -42.86 -6.69 26.16
N ILE A 213 -43.51 -5.54 25.98
CA ILE A 213 -44.51 -5.04 26.93
C ILE A 213 -45.77 -5.93 26.89
N LEU A 214 -46.23 -6.30 25.71
CA LEU A 214 -47.38 -7.20 25.53
C LEU A 214 -47.12 -8.59 26.14
N GLU A 215 -45.92 -9.15 25.98
CA GLU A 215 -45.49 -10.41 26.61
C GLU A 215 -45.51 -10.29 28.14
N LYS A 216 -45.05 -9.16 28.69
CA LYS A 216 -45.14 -8.91 30.13
C LYS A 216 -46.60 -8.83 30.60
N LEU A 217 -47.49 -8.15 29.88
CA LEU A 217 -48.91 -8.09 30.21
C LEU A 217 -49.60 -9.47 30.12
N LEU A 218 -49.19 -10.31 29.16
CA LEU A 218 -49.65 -11.68 29.04
C LEU A 218 -49.22 -12.51 30.26
N ASN A 219 -47.95 -12.40 30.67
CA ASN A 219 -47.41 -13.09 31.83
C ASN A 219 -48.05 -12.62 33.14
N ASP A 220 -48.35 -11.32 33.25
CA ASP A 220 -49.07 -10.71 34.38
C ASP A 220 -50.59 -11.02 34.37
N GLN A 221 -51.08 -11.81 33.40
CA GLN A 221 -52.50 -12.15 33.19
C GLN A 221 -53.41 -10.92 32.96
N LYS A 222 -52.84 -9.80 32.53
CA LYS A 222 -53.55 -8.57 32.16
C LYS A 222 -53.98 -8.54 30.69
N LEU A 223 -53.46 -9.48 29.89
CA LEU A 223 -53.76 -9.68 28.47
C LEU A 223 -53.97 -11.18 28.24
N ASN A 224 -54.96 -11.57 27.43
CA ASN A 224 -55.13 -12.98 27.07
C ASN A 224 -54.32 -13.36 25.81
N HIS A 225 -54.09 -14.66 25.60
CA HIS A 225 -53.25 -15.14 24.50
C HIS A 225 -53.78 -14.77 23.11
N LYS A 226 -55.11 -14.70 22.94
CA LYS A 226 -55.73 -14.29 21.67
C LYS A 226 -55.41 -12.82 21.36
N GLN A 227 -55.63 -11.92 22.32
CA GLN A 227 -55.31 -10.50 22.18
C GLN A 227 -53.81 -10.28 21.95
N PHE A 228 -52.96 -11.04 22.63
CA PHE A 228 -51.51 -11.01 22.41
C PHE A 228 -51.13 -11.33 20.95
N LEU A 229 -51.65 -12.43 20.40
CA LEU A 229 -51.41 -12.80 19.00
C LEU A 229 -52.01 -11.79 18.01
N GLU A 230 -53.12 -11.13 18.37
CA GLU A 230 -53.75 -10.11 17.56
C GLU A 230 -52.98 -8.77 17.57
N LEU A 231 -52.14 -8.49 18.56
CA LEU A 231 -51.44 -7.21 18.70
C LEU A 231 -49.95 -7.27 18.36
N ARG A 232 -49.29 -8.41 18.62
CA ARG A 232 -47.84 -8.55 18.43
C ARG A 232 -47.41 -8.34 16.97
N GLY A 233 -46.28 -7.70 16.75
CA GLY A 233 -45.68 -7.49 15.42
C GLY A 233 -46.48 -6.59 14.48
N LYS A 234 -47.37 -5.73 15.01
CA LYS A 234 -48.21 -4.81 14.22
C LYS A 234 -47.89 -3.34 14.46
N ALA A 235 -47.27 -2.99 15.58
CA ALA A 235 -47.09 -1.61 16.00
C ALA A 235 -46.14 -0.85 15.06
N ALA A 236 -45.07 -1.48 14.57
CA ALA A 236 -44.08 -0.83 13.71
C ALA A 236 -44.65 -0.45 12.35
N VAL A 237 -45.37 -1.37 11.70
CA VAL A 237 -46.04 -1.09 10.41
C VAL A 237 -47.12 -0.03 10.60
N ALA A 238 -47.95 -0.14 11.63
CA ALA A 238 -48.98 0.85 11.94
C ALA A 238 -48.38 2.26 12.14
N ASN A 239 -47.32 2.37 12.95
CA ASN A 239 -46.59 3.61 13.19
C ASN A 239 -46.05 4.24 11.90
N SER A 240 -45.46 3.40 11.04
CA SER A 240 -44.88 3.85 9.76
C SER A 240 -45.96 4.31 8.77
N ARG A 241 -47.14 3.68 8.76
CA ARG A 241 -48.28 4.12 7.94
C ARG A 241 -48.79 5.49 8.36
N LEU A 242 -48.94 5.72 9.67
CA LEU A 242 -49.33 7.02 10.20
C LEU A 242 -48.29 8.11 9.91
N ALA A 243 -47.00 7.76 9.99
CA ALA A 243 -45.91 8.66 9.57
C ALA A 243 -45.98 9.00 8.07
N TYR A 244 -46.28 8.02 7.21
CA TYR A 244 -46.43 8.24 5.77
C TYR A 244 -47.64 9.12 5.42
N GLU A 245 -48.78 8.92 6.09
CA GLU A 245 -49.95 9.78 5.92
C GLU A 245 -49.64 11.23 6.30
N LEU A 246 -48.94 11.45 7.42
CA LEU A 246 -48.51 12.78 7.83
C LEU A 246 -47.55 13.40 6.79
N PHE A 247 -46.60 12.62 6.27
CA PHE A 247 -45.71 13.03 5.19
C PHE A 247 -46.49 13.51 3.96
N GLU A 248 -47.47 12.73 3.48
CA GLU A 248 -48.30 13.12 2.33
C GLU A 248 -49.05 14.43 2.59
N LYS A 249 -49.61 14.59 3.80
CA LYS A 249 -50.30 15.82 4.21
C LYS A 249 -49.37 17.05 4.22
N VAL A 250 -48.16 16.92 4.77
CA VAL A 250 -47.21 18.05 4.91
C VAL A 250 -46.63 18.46 3.55
N PHE A 251 -46.19 17.51 2.73
CA PHE A 251 -45.53 17.80 1.45
C PHE A 251 -46.51 18.08 0.29
N SER A 252 -47.82 17.86 0.49
CA SER A 252 -48.87 18.36 -0.41
C SER A 252 -49.40 19.75 -0.03
N ALA A 253 -49.04 20.28 1.15
CA ALA A 253 -49.50 21.59 1.60
C ALA A 253 -48.95 22.74 0.74
N GLU A 254 -49.68 23.86 0.73
CA GLU A 254 -49.32 25.07 -0.03
C GLU A 254 -47.90 25.57 0.33
N ARG A 255 -47.55 25.56 1.63
CA ARG A 255 -46.24 25.99 2.14
C ARG A 255 -45.09 25.29 1.41
N PHE A 256 -45.14 23.97 1.29
CA PHE A 256 -44.09 23.22 0.58
C PHE A 256 -44.20 23.37 -0.93
N THR A 257 -45.41 23.46 -1.48
CA THR A 257 -45.63 23.67 -2.93
C THR A 257 -44.93 24.93 -3.43
N LEU A 258 -44.95 26.02 -2.66
CA LEU A 258 -44.23 27.27 -2.96
C LEU A 258 -42.69 27.09 -2.98
N LEU A 259 -42.15 26.27 -2.08
CA LEU A 259 -40.73 25.91 -2.08
C LEU A 259 -40.37 25.00 -3.26
N LYS A 260 -41.24 24.04 -3.59
CA LYS A 260 -41.07 23.14 -4.74
C LYS A 260 -41.00 23.90 -6.06
N GLN A 261 -41.80 24.96 -6.22
CA GLN A 261 -41.71 25.87 -7.37
C GLN A 261 -40.37 26.61 -7.47
N LYS A 262 -39.67 26.79 -6.34
CA LYS A 262 -38.30 27.33 -6.27
C LYS A 262 -37.21 26.24 -6.36
N GLY A 263 -37.60 25.00 -6.65
CA GLY A 263 -36.70 23.87 -6.85
C GLY A 263 -36.50 22.97 -5.63
N ALA A 264 -37.21 23.17 -4.51
CA ALA A 264 -37.07 22.28 -3.35
C ALA A 264 -37.35 20.81 -3.69
N LYS A 265 -36.52 19.92 -3.15
CA LYS A 265 -36.74 18.47 -3.18
C LYS A 265 -37.65 18.07 -2.02
N ILE A 266 -38.40 16.98 -2.17
CA ILE A 266 -39.20 16.43 -1.07
C ILE A 266 -38.25 15.72 -0.09
N GLN A 267 -38.42 15.91 1.22
CA GLN A 267 -37.73 15.07 2.20
C GLN A 267 -38.44 13.72 2.27
N ARG A 268 -37.79 12.68 1.73
CA ARG A 268 -38.39 11.34 1.65
C ARG A 268 -38.37 10.65 3.02
N PRO A 269 -39.44 9.96 3.43
CA PRO A 269 -39.36 8.98 4.51
C PRO A 269 -38.37 7.90 4.12
N LEU A 270 -37.46 7.56 5.03
CA LEU A 270 -36.53 6.45 4.90
C LEU A 270 -36.84 5.42 5.98
N TRP A 271 -37.26 4.23 5.60
CA TRP A 271 -37.53 3.14 6.54
C TRP A 271 -36.21 2.50 6.97
N ALA A 272 -35.87 2.66 8.25
CA ALA A 272 -34.63 2.16 8.85
C ALA A 272 -34.91 1.03 9.83
N SER A 273 -33.90 0.18 10.07
CA SER A 273 -34.05 -1.02 10.91
C SER A 273 -35.19 -1.92 10.40
N THR A 274 -35.14 -2.31 9.13
CA THR A 274 -36.19 -3.08 8.42
C THR A 274 -35.94 -4.59 8.38
N SER A 275 -34.90 -5.09 9.06
CA SER A 275 -34.76 -6.53 9.34
C SER A 275 -35.70 -6.97 10.46
N THR A 276 -36.35 -8.14 10.32
CA THR A 276 -37.07 -8.75 11.45
C THR A 276 -36.11 -9.11 12.59
N LYS A 277 -36.58 -8.93 13.83
CA LYS A 277 -35.85 -9.34 15.05
C LYS A 277 -36.45 -10.58 15.70
N ASN A 278 -37.61 -11.02 15.20
CA ASN A 278 -38.33 -12.19 15.64
C ASN A 278 -38.39 -13.19 14.48
N PRO A 279 -37.82 -14.40 14.63
CA PRO A 279 -37.81 -15.41 13.57
C PRO A 279 -39.21 -15.94 13.22
N ALA A 280 -40.24 -15.68 14.05
CA ALA A 280 -41.61 -16.02 13.73
C ALA A 280 -42.25 -15.06 12.70
N TYR A 281 -41.62 -13.92 12.43
CA TYR A 281 -42.13 -12.94 11.46
C TYR A 281 -41.53 -13.21 10.09
N TYR A 282 -42.35 -13.02 9.06
CA TYR A 282 -41.90 -13.04 7.67
C TYR A 282 -40.76 -12.02 7.50
N ASP A 283 -39.60 -12.49 7.08
CA ASP A 283 -38.30 -11.80 7.11
C ASP A 283 -38.23 -10.53 6.25
N VAL A 284 -39.11 -10.40 5.25
CA VAL A 284 -39.25 -9.18 4.41
C VAL A 284 -40.52 -8.37 4.71
N ILE A 285 -41.22 -8.64 5.82
CA ILE A 285 -42.50 -7.97 6.17
C ILE A 285 -42.39 -6.44 6.19
N TYR A 286 -41.32 -5.89 6.78
CA TYR A 286 -41.13 -4.45 6.87
C TYR A 286 -40.72 -3.82 5.55
N VAL A 287 -40.18 -4.59 4.61
CA VAL A 287 -39.96 -4.11 3.26
C VAL A 287 -41.30 -4.02 2.54
N GLU A 288 -42.00 -5.14 2.41
CA GLU A 288 -43.23 -5.22 1.61
C GLU A 288 -44.35 -4.31 2.12
N GLU A 289 -44.57 -4.25 3.44
CA GLU A 289 -45.68 -3.47 4.01
C GLU A 289 -45.47 -1.96 3.89
N LEU A 290 -44.22 -1.52 3.67
CA LEU A 290 -43.82 -0.11 3.68
C LEU A 290 -43.46 0.45 2.30
N ILE A 291 -43.70 -0.30 1.22
CA ILE A 291 -43.51 0.20 -0.14
C ILE A 291 -44.53 1.32 -0.42
N GLY A 292 -43.99 2.47 -0.85
CA GLY A 292 -44.75 3.67 -1.19
C GLY A 292 -43.95 4.64 -2.04
N GLU A 293 -44.64 5.53 -2.74
CA GLU A 293 -44.02 6.54 -3.58
C GLU A 293 -43.21 7.54 -2.73
N ASN A 294 -42.11 8.04 -3.30
CA ASN A 294 -41.21 8.99 -2.66
C ASN A 294 -40.64 8.50 -1.32
N THR A 295 -40.35 7.20 -1.20
CA THR A 295 -39.74 6.62 0.00
C THR A 295 -38.38 6.03 -0.28
N VAL A 296 -37.63 5.76 0.78
CA VAL A 296 -36.40 4.98 0.75
C VAL A 296 -36.56 3.85 1.77
N ASN A 297 -35.98 2.68 1.52
CA ASN A 297 -35.81 1.65 2.53
C ASN A 297 -34.32 1.35 2.61
N THR A 298 -33.72 1.52 3.79
CA THR A 298 -32.32 1.11 3.99
C THR A 298 -32.29 -0.30 4.57
N MET A 299 -31.74 -1.23 3.80
CA MET A 299 -31.79 -2.66 4.08
C MET A 299 -30.41 -3.17 4.46
N PRO A 300 -30.26 -3.89 5.59
CA PRO A 300 -29.03 -4.61 5.87
C PRO A 300 -28.86 -5.78 4.88
N PRO A 301 -27.62 -6.31 4.73
CA PRO A 301 -27.29 -7.27 3.67
C PRO A 301 -28.26 -8.47 3.61
N GLN A 302 -28.55 -9.09 4.75
CA GLN A 302 -29.44 -10.24 4.82
C GLN A 302 -30.90 -9.93 4.41
N THR A 303 -31.38 -8.71 4.63
CA THR A 303 -32.75 -8.31 4.25
C THR A 303 -32.83 -8.01 2.75
N LEU A 304 -31.77 -7.43 2.18
CA LEU A 304 -31.66 -7.26 0.74
C LEU A 304 -31.66 -8.62 0.02
N ASP A 305 -30.89 -9.58 0.53
CA ASP A 305 -30.86 -10.94 -0.04
C ASP A 305 -32.20 -11.67 0.08
N ALA A 306 -32.87 -11.59 1.24
CA ALA A 306 -34.20 -12.16 1.40
C ALA A 306 -35.23 -11.53 0.45
N PHE A 307 -35.19 -10.20 0.27
CA PHE A 307 -36.09 -9.53 -0.66
C PHE A 307 -35.80 -9.90 -2.12
N ARG A 308 -34.52 -10.07 -2.51
CA ARG A 308 -34.14 -10.58 -3.83
C ARG A 308 -34.68 -11.99 -4.09
N ASP A 309 -34.63 -12.86 -3.08
CA ASP A 309 -35.04 -14.26 -3.19
C ASP A 309 -36.56 -14.42 -3.32
N HIS A 310 -37.33 -13.79 -2.42
CA HIS A 310 -38.78 -14.05 -2.31
C HIS A 310 -39.66 -12.84 -1.99
N GLY A 311 -39.10 -11.62 -2.02
CA GLY A 311 -39.85 -10.39 -1.78
C GLY A 311 -40.90 -10.08 -2.85
N LYS A 312 -41.94 -9.31 -2.48
CA LYS A 312 -42.98 -8.85 -3.40
C LYS A 312 -43.18 -7.35 -3.34
N ALA A 313 -42.98 -6.69 -4.48
CA ALA A 313 -43.18 -5.26 -4.64
C ALA A 313 -44.65 -4.93 -4.93
N GLU A 314 -45.34 -4.37 -3.94
CA GLU A 314 -46.70 -3.83 -4.04
C GLU A 314 -46.84 -2.64 -3.08
N ILE A 315 -47.50 -1.55 -3.50
CA ILE A 315 -47.79 -0.44 -2.59
C ILE A 315 -48.79 -0.87 -1.52
N LYS A 316 -48.32 -0.98 -0.27
CA LYS A 316 -49.13 -1.37 0.90
C LYS A 316 -49.14 -0.33 2.01
N ILE A 317 -48.29 0.69 1.94
CA ILE A 317 -48.19 1.72 3.00
C ILE A 317 -49.51 2.49 3.21
N ARG A 318 -50.36 2.61 2.18
CA ARG A 318 -51.66 3.31 2.26
C ARG A 318 -52.82 2.42 2.73
N LYS A 319 -52.61 1.12 2.93
CA LYS A 319 -53.66 0.18 3.34
C LYS A 319 -53.86 0.24 4.85
N LYS A 320 -55.11 0.06 5.33
CA LYS A 320 -55.41 -0.15 6.77
C LYS A 320 -54.92 0.97 7.70
N ILE A 321 -55.10 2.24 7.31
CA ILE A 321 -54.72 3.37 8.16
C ILE A 321 -55.65 3.51 9.37
N GLU A 322 -56.96 3.29 9.20
CA GLU A 322 -57.88 3.27 10.37
C GLU A 322 -57.54 2.13 11.34
N ASP A 323 -57.24 0.92 10.83
CA ASP A 323 -56.77 -0.18 11.68
C ASP A 323 -55.49 0.19 12.45
N ALA A 324 -54.62 1.03 11.88
CA ALA A 324 -53.41 1.51 12.57
C ALA A 324 -53.75 2.46 13.73
N ARG A 325 -54.75 3.33 13.57
CA ARG A 325 -55.26 4.19 14.67
C ARG A 325 -55.97 3.37 15.73
N ASP A 326 -56.83 2.43 15.33
CA ASP A 326 -57.53 1.52 16.23
C ASP A 326 -56.55 0.65 17.03
N LEU A 327 -55.44 0.22 16.41
CA LEU A 327 -54.37 -0.48 17.10
C LEU A 327 -53.74 0.39 18.18
N PHE A 328 -53.44 1.66 17.90
CA PHE A 328 -52.84 2.57 18.88
C PHE A 328 -53.81 2.84 20.03
N SER A 329 -55.10 3.04 19.76
CA SER A 329 -56.12 3.11 20.81
C SER A 329 -56.24 1.82 21.62
N SER A 330 -56.08 0.65 20.98
CA SER A 330 -56.09 -0.64 21.67
C SER A 330 -54.87 -0.84 22.57
N LEU A 331 -53.68 -0.38 22.13
CA LEU A 331 -52.47 -0.36 22.94
C LEU A 331 -52.59 0.60 24.12
N ASP A 332 -53.16 1.79 23.91
CA ASP A 332 -53.41 2.78 24.95
C ASP A 332 -54.38 2.26 26.03
N ASN A 333 -55.46 1.57 25.63
CA ASN A 333 -56.38 0.88 26.54
C ASN A 333 -55.70 -0.20 27.41
N LEU A 334 -54.54 -0.71 26.98
CA LEU A 334 -53.70 -1.66 27.74
C LEU A 334 -52.61 -0.96 28.57
N GLY A 335 -52.59 0.38 28.59
CA GLY A 335 -51.58 1.20 29.27
C GLY A 335 -50.26 1.31 28.51
N ILE A 336 -50.25 1.04 27.20
CA ILE A 336 -49.07 1.17 26.34
C ILE A 336 -49.15 2.49 25.58
N GLU A 337 -48.64 3.55 26.19
CA GLU A 337 -48.57 4.88 25.57
C GLU A 337 -47.45 4.91 24.51
N MET A 338 -47.83 4.99 23.23
CA MET A 338 -46.86 4.95 22.13
C MET A 338 -45.85 6.11 22.14
N ASP A 339 -46.23 7.30 22.63
CA ASP A 339 -45.31 8.43 22.79
C ASP A 339 -44.22 8.13 23.84
N ALA A 340 -44.59 7.49 24.96
CA ALA A 340 -43.63 7.08 25.98
C ALA A 340 -42.70 5.96 25.49
N VAL A 341 -43.25 5.00 24.74
CA VAL A 341 -42.47 3.91 24.11
C VAL A 341 -41.45 4.49 23.12
N THR A 342 -41.88 5.38 22.24
CA THR A 342 -41.03 5.97 21.20
C THR A 342 -39.99 6.93 21.76
N GLN A 343 -40.30 7.71 22.81
CA GLN A 343 -39.29 8.50 23.52
C GLN A 343 -38.24 7.62 24.20
N THR A 344 -38.68 6.49 24.78
CA THR A 344 -37.74 5.50 25.35
C THR A 344 -36.82 4.94 24.27
N LEU A 345 -37.36 4.62 23.09
CA LEU A 345 -36.59 4.13 21.94
C LEU A 345 -35.60 5.17 21.39
N GLU A 346 -35.96 6.46 21.37
CA GLU A 346 -35.06 7.56 21.01
C GLU A 346 -33.85 7.59 21.97
N ASN A 347 -34.11 7.60 23.28
CA ASN A 347 -33.07 7.63 24.31
C ASN A 347 -32.17 6.38 24.26
N GLU A 348 -32.78 5.19 24.14
CA GLU A 348 -32.05 3.91 23.99
C GLU A 348 -31.25 3.90 22.68
N GLY A 349 -31.78 4.49 21.61
CA GLY A 349 -31.14 4.64 20.32
C GLY A 349 -29.86 5.46 20.40
N VAL A 350 -29.94 6.67 20.94
CA VAL A 350 -28.76 7.54 21.15
C VAL A 350 -27.71 6.83 22.00
N ASN A 351 -28.11 6.27 23.15
CA ASN A 351 -27.21 5.55 24.04
C ASN A 351 -26.55 4.34 23.37
N SER A 352 -27.27 3.61 22.51
CA SER A 352 -26.72 2.45 21.79
C SER A 352 -25.64 2.87 20.79
N PHE A 353 -25.84 4.00 20.09
CA PHE A 353 -24.88 4.52 19.13
C PHE A 353 -23.65 5.11 19.81
N GLU A 354 -23.83 5.82 20.92
CA GLU A 354 -22.72 6.31 21.74
C GLU A 354 -21.85 5.15 22.26
N LYS A 355 -22.47 4.09 22.80
CA LYS A 355 -21.74 2.90 23.25
C LYS A 355 -20.97 2.20 22.13
N ALA A 356 -21.59 2.04 20.96
CA ALA A 356 -20.92 1.47 19.79
C ALA A 356 -19.73 2.33 19.34
N PHE A 357 -19.89 3.66 19.37
CA PHE A 357 -18.84 4.60 19.03
C PHE A 357 -17.66 4.54 20.02
N ILE A 358 -17.91 4.52 21.34
CA ILE A 358 -16.85 4.35 22.35
C ILE A 358 -16.09 3.04 22.13
N SER A 359 -16.80 1.93 21.93
CA SER A 359 -16.17 0.62 21.69
C SER A 359 -15.35 0.59 20.39
N LEU A 360 -15.80 1.30 19.36
CA LEU A 360 -15.03 1.49 18.13
C LEU A 360 -13.73 2.27 18.38
N LEU A 361 -13.80 3.39 19.12
CA LEU A 361 -12.61 4.18 19.47
C LEU A 361 -11.62 3.38 20.33
N ASP A 362 -12.11 2.57 21.25
CA ASP A 362 -11.28 1.66 22.07
C ASP A 362 -10.59 0.61 21.18
N THR A 363 -11.30 0.05 20.20
CA THR A 363 -10.74 -0.91 19.24
C THR A 363 -9.60 -0.28 18.43
N ILE A 364 -9.81 0.93 17.92
CA ILE A 364 -8.78 1.69 17.19
C ILE A 364 -7.61 2.00 18.12
N ASN A 365 -7.87 2.40 19.37
CA ASN A 365 -6.82 2.70 20.34
C ASN A 365 -5.93 1.48 20.62
N ASN A 366 -6.55 0.31 20.83
CA ASN A 366 -5.82 -0.94 21.07
C ASN A 366 -4.94 -1.33 19.88
N ARG A 367 -5.46 -1.17 18.65
CA ARG A 367 -4.68 -1.40 17.41
C ARG A 367 -3.53 -0.41 17.28
N LYS A 368 -3.78 0.88 17.50
CA LYS A 368 -2.76 1.93 17.53
C LYS A 368 -1.63 1.57 18.51
N ILE A 369 -1.97 1.24 19.75
CA ILE A 369 -1.00 0.84 20.78
C ILE A 369 -0.21 -0.39 20.30
N SER A 370 -0.88 -1.41 19.78
CA SER A 370 -0.23 -2.61 19.26
C SER A 370 0.73 -2.34 18.10
N ILE A 371 0.52 -1.29 17.31
CA ILE A 371 1.44 -0.88 16.25
C ILE A 371 2.63 -0.11 16.85
N GLN A 372 2.36 0.82 17.77
CA GLN A 372 3.40 1.62 18.42
C GLN A 372 4.36 0.78 19.27
N THR A 373 3.88 -0.28 19.93
CA THR A 373 4.73 -1.18 20.73
C THR A 373 5.70 -2.00 19.88
N LYS A 374 5.47 -2.13 18.57
CA LYS A 374 6.42 -2.78 17.65
C LYS A 374 7.68 -1.95 17.38
N LEU A 375 7.74 -0.70 17.85
CA LEU A 375 8.87 0.22 17.67
C LEU A 375 9.44 0.69 19.02
N PRO A 376 9.93 -0.24 19.88
CA PRO A 376 10.42 0.09 21.21
C PRO A 376 11.52 1.17 21.15
N GLY A 377 11.37 2.22 21.97
CA GLY A 377 12.34 3.31 22.06
C GLY A 377 12.31 4.33 20.91
N LEU A 378 11.45 4.17 19.90
CA LEU A 378 11.39 5.06 18.73
C LEU A 378 10.11 5.90 18.64
N SER A 379 8.99 5.48 19.26
CA SER A 379 7.66 6.08 19.00
C SER A 379 7.60 7.61 19.18
N ASN A 380 8.21 8.16 20.23
CA ASN A 380 8.19 9.61 20.48
C ASN A 380 8.98 10.40 19.41
N VAL A 381 10.18 9.94 19.05
CA VAL A 381 11.00 10.66 18.05
C VAL A 381 10.38 10.58 16.66
N ILE A 382 9.71 9.48 16.32
CA ILE A 382 8.97 9.33 15.07
C ILE A 382 7.81 10.31 15.02
N LYS A 383 6.97 10.37 16.06
CA LYS A 383 5.86 11.31 16.16
C LYS A 383 6.32 12.76 15.99
N ASP A 384 7.35 13.15 16.74
CA ASP A 384 7.87 14.51 16.72
C ASP A 384 8.44 14.87 15.34
N ARG A 385 9.15 13.93 14.70
CA ARG A 385 9.67 14.12 13.35
C ARG A 385 8.57 14.23 12.31
N ILE A 386 7.53 13.40 12.36
CA ILE A 386 6.39 13.49 11.44
C ILE A 386 5.72 14.87 11.57
N SER A 387 5.52 15.36 12.80
CA SER A 387 4.94 16.70 13.03
C SER A 387 5.83 17.83 12.50
N ASP A 388 7.15 17.75 12.69
CA ASP A 388 8.11 18.73 12.16
C ASP A 388 8.09 18.77 10.62
N LEU A 389 8.07 17.60 9.99
CA LEU A 389 8.02 17.47 8.53
C LEU A 389 6.71 17.97 7.92
N ASP A 390 5.58 17.76 8.62
CA ASP A 390 4.27 18.27 8.23
C ASP A 390 4.25 19.82 8.23
N LYS A 391 4.76 20.44 9.31
CA LYS A 391 4.91 21.91 9.42
C LYS A 391 5.85 22.50 8.38
N LYS A 392 6.85 21.73 7.93
CA LYS A 392 7.78 22.11 6.86
C LYS A 392 7.25 21.82 5.46
N HIS A 393 6.02 21.31 5.34
CA HIS A 393 5.39 20.92 4.08
C HIS A 393 6.27 20.00 3.24
N ILE A 394 6.94 19.02 3.87
CA ILE A 394 7.97 18.22 3.20
C ILE A 394 7.44 17.51 1.95
N VAL A 395 6.20 17.01 2.01
CA VAL A 395 5.57 16.30 0.90
C VAL A 395 5.38 17.24 -0.27
N SER A 396 4.80 18.43 -0.06
CA SER A 396 4.64 19.44 -1.12
C SER A 396 5.99 19.82 -1.73
N ARG A 397 7.00 20.09 -0.90
CA ARG A 397 8.35 20.47 -1.37
C ARG A 397 9.02 19.38 -2.22
N ILE A 398 8.87 18.10 -1.84
CA ILE A 398 9.36 16.97 -2.65
C ILE A 398 8.69 16.97 -4.03
N TYR A 399 7.35 17.13 -4.10
CA TYR A 399 6.62 17.17 -5.38
C TYR A 399 6.86 18.45 -6.19
N GLU A 400 7.20 19.55 -5.53
CA GLU A 400 7.67 20.80 -6.16
C GLU A 400 9.12 20.71 -6.65
N ARG A 401 9.77 19.55 -6.44
CA ARG A 401 11.16 19.26 -6.83
C ARG A 401 12.18 20.19 -6.15
N ASP A 402 11.89 20.61 -4.92
CA ASP A 402 12.79 21.44 -4.11
C ASP A 402 14.01 20.64 -3.65
N ALA A 403 15.16 20.87 -4.30
CA ALA A 403 16.40 20.18 -3.99
C ALA A 403 16.96 20.49 -2.58
N SER A 404 16.59 21.62 -1.98
CA SER A 404 17.06 22.00 -0.64
C SER A 404 16.54 21.06 0.47
N VAL A 405 15.58 20.19 0.14
CA VAL A 405 15.14 19.08 1.00
C VAL A 405 16.28 18.12 1.33
N TRP A 406 17.21 17.88 0.39
CA TRP A 406 18.34 16.95 0.58
C TRP A 406 19.68 17.64 0.67
N ASN A 407 19.85 18.77 -0.02
CA ASN A 407 21.11 19.50 -0.05
C ASN A 407 20.88 21.00 -0.30
N GLU A 408 21.27 21.83 0.67
CA GLU A 408 21.17 23.29 0.55
C GLU A 408 22.16 23.89 -0.46
N ASN A 409 23.18 23.14 -0.88
CA ASN A 409 24.17 23.61 -1.84
C ASN A 409 23.56 23.77 -3.24
N PRO A 410 23.52 25.00 -3.82
CA PRO A 410 22.93 25.24 -5.13
C PRO A 410 23.54 24.42 -6.26
N SER A 411 24.81 24.02 -6.14
CA SER A 411 25.49 23.20 -7.16
C SER A 411 24.90 21.79 -7.32
N ALA A 412 24.27 21.25 -6.28
CA ALA A 412 23.57 19.95 -6.32
C ALA A 412 22.12 20.06 -6.81
N SER A 413 21.57 21.28 -6.90
CA SER A 413 20.15 21.52 -7.16
C SER A 413 19.68 20.98 -8.51
N ASN A 414 20.46 21.21 -9.58
CA ASN A 414 20.14 20.71 -10.91
C ASN A 414 20.23 19.19 -11.01
N GLU A 415 21.14 18.54 -10.27
CA GLU A 415 21.24 17.08 -10.27
C GLU A 415 20.03 16.45 -9.58
N ILE A 416 19.62 16.99 -8.43
CA ILE A 416 18.49 16.47 -7.65
C ILE A 416 17.16 16.69 -8.36
N SER A 417 16.87 17.93 -8.78
CA SER A 417 15.59 18.28 -9.41
C SER A 417 15.32 17.49 -10.70
N ASN A 418 16.38 17.13 -11.44
CA ASN A 418 16.30 16.29 -12.64
C ASN A 418 16.26 14.78 -12.33
N ARG A 419 16.11 14.35 -11.08
CA ARG A 419 16.06 12.93 -10.68
C ARG A 419 14.77 12.51 -9.98
N LEU A 420 13.76 13.40 -9.97
CA LEU A 420 12.50 13.22 -9.26
C LEU A 420 11.32 12.75 -10.15
N GLY A 421 11.58 12.30 -11.39
CA GLY A 421 10.52 11.81 -12.28
C GLY A 421 9.77 10.57 -11.75
N TRP A 422 10.38 9.82 -10.82
CA TRP A 422 9.81 8.59 -10.27
C TRP A 422 8.52 8.83 -9.46
N LEU A 423 8.34 10.05 -8.92
CA LEU A 423 7.10 10.47 -8.26
C LEU A 423 5.87 10.38 -9.17
N ASP A 424 6.08 10.56 -10.47
CA ASP A 424 5.03 10.55 -11.50
C ASP A 424 5.02 9.25 -12.32
N ALA A 425 5.99 8.34 -12.12
CA ALA A 425 6.12 7.10 -12.89
C ALA A 425 4.85 6.20 -12.85
N PRO A 426 4.14 6.01 -11.70
CA PRO A 426 2.88 5.26 -11.69
C PRO A 426 1.79 5.82 -12.62
N PHE A 427 1.88 7.10 -12.98
CA PHE A 427 0.89 7.82 -13.77
C PHE A 427 1.31 7.88 -15.25
N ILE A 428 2.56 8.29 -15.51
CA ILE A 428 3.09 8.52 -16.86
C ILE A 428 3.33 7.19 -17.58
N SER A 429 3.74 6.14 -16.86
CA SER A 429 4.00 4.84 -17.47
C SER A 429 2.75 4.13 -18.00
N LEU A 430 1.55 4.65 -17.73
CA LEU A 430 0.33 4.16 -18.39
C LEU A 430 0.39 4.38 -19.91
N ASP A 431 1.05 5.45 -20.37
CA ASP A 431 1.10 5.84 -21.79
C ASP A 431 1.92 4.86 -22.66
N ILE A 432 2.80 4.05 -22.06
CA ILE A 432 3.65 3.09 -22.78
C ILE A 432 3.08 1.66 -22.80
N ILE A 433 1.96 1.40 -22.10
CA ILE A 433 1.37 0.06 -21.97
C ILE A 433 1.04 -0.54 -23.34
N ASP A 434 0.34 0.21 -24.20
CA ASP A 434 -0.08 -0.28 -25.52
C ASP A 434 1.11 -0.67 -26.40
N GLU A 435 2.19 0.12 -26.35
CA GLU A 435 3.42 -0.17 -27.08
C GLU A 435 4.09 -1.45 -26.57
N ILE A 436 4.14 -1.63 -25.25
CA ILE A 436 4.74 -2.81 -24.60
C ILE A 436 3.91 -4.07 -24.89
N ASN A 437 2.58 -4.00 -24.72
CA ASN A 437 1.69 -5.13 -24.95
C ASN A 437 1.72 -5.57 -26.41
N LYS A 438 1.70 -4.62 -27.35
CA LYS A 438 1.85 -4.94 -28.77
C LYS A 438 3.18 -5.65 -29.05
N PHE A 439 4.28 -5.16 -28.47
CA PHE A 439 5.58 -5.80 -28.63
C PHE A 439 5.60 -7.23 -28.03
N ARG A 440 5.03 -7.42 -26.84
CA ARG A 440 4.87 -8.74 -26.21
C ARG A 440 4.13 -9.69 -27.15
N ASP A 441 2.99 -9.27 -27.68
CA ASP A 441 2.14 -10.10 -28.53
C ASP A 441 2.88 -10.49 -29.83
N GLU A 442 3.62 -9.56 -30.44
CA GLU A 442 4.47 -9.82 -31.60
C GLU A 442 5.54 -10.89 -31.29
N ILE A 443 6.25 -10.76 -30.17
CA ILE A 443 7.30 -11.70 -29.75
C ILE A 443 6.73 -13.09 -29.44
N VAL A 444 5.58 -13.17 -28.77
CA VAL A 444 4.89 -14.44 -28.48
C VAL A 444 4.42 -15.10 -29.79
N GLN A 445 3.83 -14.32 -30.70
CA GLN A 445 3.34 -14.83 -31.99
C GLN A 445 4.48 -15.36 -32.89
N GLU A 446 5.66 -14.73 -32.84
CA GLU A 446 6.86 -15.20 -33.54
C GLU A 446 7.50 -16.46 -32.89
N GLY A 447 6.96 -16.92 -31.75
CA GLY A 447 7.34 -18.17 -31.11
C GLY A 447 8.60 -18.11 -30.25
N PHE A 448 8.94 -16.92 -29.76
CA PHE A 448 9.93 -16.75 -28.69
C PHE A 448 9.39 -17.32 -27.38
N THR A 449 10.28 -17.87 -26.56
CA THR A 449 9.93 -18.54 -25.30
C THR A 449 10.80 -18.10 -24.14
N HIS A 450 11.92 -17.41 -24.42
CA HIS A 450 12.92 -17.03 -23.43
C HIS A 450 13.29 -15.56 -23.58
N VAL A 451 13.61 -14.91 -22.46
CA VAL A 451 14.22 -13.59 -22.40
C VAL A 451 15.54 -13.71 -21.63
N LEU A 452 16.64 -13.23 -22.20
CA LEU A 452 17.87 -13.00 -21.45
C LEU A 452 18.10 -11.50 -21.30
N LEU A 453 17.97 -10.99 -20.08
CA LEU A 453 18.24 -9.60 -19.77
C LEU A 453 19.72 -9.42 -19.40
N LEU A 454 20.41 -8.60 -20.20
CA LEU A 454 21.81 -8.19 -20.01
C LEU A 454 21.82 -6.82 -19.34
N GLY A 455 22.02 -6.79 -18.01
CA GLY A 455 21.81 -5.58 -17.21
C GLY A 455 22.61 -5.58 -15.91
N MET A 456 22.63 -4.44 -15.23
CA MET A 456 23.30 -4.25 -13.94
C MET A 456 22.48 -3.32 -13.04
N GLY A 457 22.42 -3.61 -11.74
CA GLY A 457 21.78 -2.77 -10.74
C GLY A 457 20.31 -2.48 -11.06
N GLY A 458 19.93 -1.21 -11.13
CA GLY A 458 18.54 -0.81 -11.30
C GLY A 458 17.95 -1.20 -12.65
N SER A 459 18.82 -1.54 -13.62
CA SER A 459 18.44 -2.02 -14.94
C SER A 459 18.14 -3.53 -14.99
N SER A 460 18.34 -4.27 -13.90
CA SER A 460 18.07 -5.73 -13.81
C SER A 460 17.30 -6.17 -12.56
N LEU A 461 17.51 -5.54 -11.40
CA LEU A 461 16.98 -6.01 -10.12
C LEU A 461 15.45 -6.01 -10.05
N ALA A 462 14.79 -4.93 -10.48
CA ALA A 462 13.32 -4.88 -10.48
C ALA A 462 12.70 -5.95 -11.39
N ALA A 463 13.34 -6.22 -12.54
CA ALA A 463 12.92 -7.29 -13.45
C ALA A 463 13.09 -8.68 -12.83
N GLU A 464 14.18 -8.91 -12.09
CA GLU A 464 14.40 -10.16 -11.35
C GLU A 464 13.33 -10.36 -10.26
N VAL A 465 13.04 -9.30 -9.50
CA VAL A 465 11.99 -9.33 -8.46
C VAL A 465 10.66 -9.73 -9.08
N LEU A 466 10.20 -9.03 -10.11
CA LEU A 466 8.94 -9.32 -10.78
C LEU A 466 8.92 -10.74 -11.36
N SER A 467 10.02 -11.19 -11.98
CA SER A 467 10.11 -12.54 -12.54
C SER A 467 9.98 -13.65 -11.49
N LEU A 468 10.59 -13.47 -10.32
CA LEU A 468 10.57 -14.49 -9.27
C LEU A 468 9.24 -14.47 -8.52
N SER A 469 8.69 -13.28 -8.27
CA SER A 469 7.45 -13.13 -7.50
C SER A 469 6.19 -13.49 -8.27
N PHE A 470 6.18 -13.33 -9.60
CA PHE A 470 5.05 -13.74 -10.45
C PHE A 470 5.16 -15.18 -10.98
N ARG A 471 6.19 -15.94 -10.56
CA ARG A 471 6.38 -17.33 -11.01
C ARG A 471 5.19 -18.19 -10.59
N GLY A 472 4.53 -18.81 -11.58
CA GLY A 472 3.33 -19.63 -11.36
C GLY A 472 2.04 -18.82 -11.20
N TYR A 473 2.12 -17.49 -11.23
CA TYR A 473 0.97 -16.59 -11.22
C TYR A 473 0.70 -16.01 -12.62
N ALA A 474 1.77 -15.64 -13.35
CA ALA A 474 1.70 -15.16 -14.72
C ALA A 474 2.27 -16.21 -15.71
N GLU A 475 1.68 -16.27 -16.91
CA GLU A 475 2.15 -17.12 -18.01
C GLU A 475 2.74 -16.25 -19.14
N GLY A 476 4.02 -16.49 -19.46
CA GLY A 476 4.72 -15.76 -20.50
C GLY A 476 6.09 -16.37 -20.80
N LEU A 477 7.01 -15.55 -21.30
CA LEU A 477 8.38 -15.99 -21.60
C LEU A 477 9.16 -16.27 -20.32
N ASN A 478 10.10 -17.22 -20.38
CA ASN A 478 11.02 -17.49 -19.28
C ASN A 478 12.12 -16.43 -19.24
N LEU A 479 12.12 -15.56 -18.23
CA LEU A 479 13.11 -14.50 -18.04
C LEU A 479 14.30 -14.97 -17.18
N SER A 480 15.50 -14.79 -17.71
CA SER A 480 16.77 -14.96 -17.01
C SER A 480 17.55 -13.63 -17.00
N ILE A 481 18.30 -13.41 -15.92
CA ILE A 481 19.12 -12.21 -15.72
C ILE A 481 20.59 -12.59 -15.80
N LEU A 482 21.36 -11.85 -16.60
CA LEU A 482 22.82 -11.87 -16.55
C LEU A 482 23.34 -10.53 -16.05
N ASP A 483 23.77 -10.53 -14.79
CA ASP A 483 24.35 -9.39 -14.09
C ASP A 483 25.65 -9.77 -13.35
N SER A 484 26.38 -10.75 -13.88
CA SER A 484 27.73 -11.07 -13.44
C SER A 484 28.66 -11.34 -14.61
N THR A 485 29.88 -10.82 -14.50
CA THR A 485 30.97 -11.02 -15.46
C THR A 485 31.75 -12.32 -15.19
N ASP A 486 31.33 -13.13 -14.21
CA ASP A 486 31.94 -14.44 -13.98
C ASP A 486 31.74 -15.35 -15.22
N PRO A 487 32.83 -15.87 -15.82
CA PRO A 487 32.75 -16.75 -16.99
C PRO A 487 31.78 -17.92 -16.84
N ARG A 488 31.65 -18.49 -15.64
CA ARG A 488 30.74 -19.61 -15.36
C ARG A 488 29.28 -19.18 -15.46
N GLN A 489 28.95 -17.95 -15.04
CA GLN A 489 27.61 -17.40 -15.17
C GLN A 489 27.29 -16.97 -16.60
N VAL A 490 28.27 -16.40 -17.32
CA VAL A 490 28.11 -16.08 -18.76
C VAL A 490 27.83 -17.35 -19.56
N LYS A 491 28.58 -18.42 -19.30
CA LYS A 491 28.36 -19.75 -19.91
C LYS A 491 26.98 -20.29 -19.57
N PHE A 492 26.60 -20.29 -18.29
CA PHE A 492 25.27 -20.75 -17.87
C PHE A 492 24.14 -19.98 -18.55
N ALA A 493 24.27 -18.65 -18.68
CA ALA A 493 23.30 -17.82 -19.39
C ALA A 493 23.22 -18.15 -20.89
N GLU A 494 24.35 -18.44 -21.53
CA GLU A 494 24.38 -18.91 -22.92
C GLU A 494 23.72 -20.28 -23.08
N GLU A 495 24.04 -21.25 -22.22
CA GLU A 495 23.48 -22.61 -22.27
C GLU A 495 21.96 -22.64 -22.04
N ASN A 496 21.44 -21.71 -21.23
CA ASN A 496 20.01 -21.58 -20.95
C ASN A 496 19.28 -20.57 -21.86
N SER A 497 19.92 -20.13 -22.96
CA SER A 497 19.33 -19.24 -23.95
C SER A 497 19.23 -19.93 -25.31
N PRO A 498 18.14 -20.67 -25.60
CA PRO A 498 18.04 -21.46 -26.82
C PRO A 498 18.04 -20.57 -28.09
N ASN A 499 18.94 -20.90 -29.01
CA ASN A 499 19.10 -20.19 -30.29
C ASN A 499 17.78 -20.10 -31.06
N GLY A 500 17.46 -18.90 -31.56
CA GLY A 500 16.23 -18.67 -32.31
C GLY A 500 14.96 -18.58 -31.46
N LYS A 501 15.05 -18.79 -30.13
CA LYS A 501 13.92 -18.77 -29.19
C LYS A 501 14.07 -17.75 -28.05
N THR A 502 15.24 -17.15 -27.93
CA THR A 502 15.56 -16.11 -26.92
C THR A 502 15.55 -14.72 -27.52
N ILE A 503 14.88 -13.78 -26.84
CA ILE A 503 15.06 -12.34 -27.05
C ILE A 503 16.05 -11.81 -26.00
N TYR A 504 17.05 -11.05 -26.45
CA TYR A 504 18.05 -10.43 -25.58
C TYR A 504 17.66 -8.98 -25.29
N ILE A 505 17.49 -8.65 -24.01
CA ILE A 505 17.23 -7.27 -23.59
C ILE A 505 18.54 -6.67 -23.10
N VAL A 506 19.09 -5.69 -23.82
CA VAL A 506 20.25 -4.91 -23.41
C VAL A 506 19.76 -3.72 -22.60
N SER A 507 19.98 -3.76 -21.29
CA SER A 507 19.39 -2.82 -20.34
C SER A 507 20.47 -1.95 -19.71
N SER A 508 20.55 -0.68 -20.12
CA SER A 508 21.52 0.26 -19.56
C SER A 508 21.04 1.70 -19.72
N LYS A 509 20.82 2.37 -18.58
CA LYS A 509 20.42 3.79 -18.57
C LYS A 509 21.43 4.69 -19.26
N SER A 510 22.71 4.62 -18.91
CA SER A 510 23.76 5.45 -19.52
C SER A 510 24.21 4.95 -20.90
N GLY A 511 23.91 3.69 -21.22
CA GLY A 511 24.37 3.01 -22.43
C GLY A 511 25.84 2.59 -22.40
N GLY A 512 26.63 3.02 -21.41
CA GLY A 512 28.08 2.83 -21.34
C GLY A 512 28.59 1.93 -20.20
N THR A 513 27.70 1.19 -19.52
CA THR A 513 28.08 0.28 -18.44
C THR A 513 28.98 -0.84 -18.97
N THR A 514 30.21 -0.95 -18.44
CA THR A 514 31.26 -1.85 -18.96
C THR A 514 30.80 -3.30 -19.08
N GLU A 515 30.10 -3.80 -18.06
CA GLU A 515 29.62 -5.17 -17.99
C GLU A 515 28.55 -5.45 -19.04
N VAL A 516 27.57 -4.54 -19.17
CA VAL A 516 26.52 -4.62 -20.20
C VAL A 516 27.11 -4.56 -21.61
N GLN A 517 28.13 -3.73 -21.82
CA GLN A 517 28.86 -3.66 -23.10
C GLN A 517 29.62 -4.96 -23.39
N ALA A 518 30.22 -5.60 -22.38
CA ALA A 518 30.87 -6.90 -22.53
C ALA A 518 29.86 -7.99 -22.90
N PHE A 519 28.70 -8.03 -22.22
CA PHE A 519 27.62 -8.98 -22.55
C PHE A 519 27.08 -8.74 -23.97
N LEU A 520 26.78 -7.49 -24.32
CA LEU A 520 26.31 -7.13 -25.67
C LEU A 520 27.30 -7.63 -26.73
N LYS A 521 28.58 -7.30 -26.59
CA LYS A 521 29.61 -7.72 -27.56
C LYS A 521 29.69 -9.24 -27.68
N TYR A 522 29.62 -9.95 -26.57
CA TYR A 522 29.67 -11.42 -26.56
C TYR A 522 28.43 -12.04 -27.22
N PHE A 523 27.23 -11.75 -26.73
CA PHE A 523 25.99 -12.37 -27.23
C PHE A 523 25.63 -11.92 -28.65
N TYR A 524 25.90 -10.67 -29.02
CA TYR A 524 25.69 -10.22 -30.39
C TYR A 524 26.61 -10.95 -31.36
N HIS A 525 27.89 -11.11 -31.01
CA HIS A 525 28.83 -11.88 -31.83
C HIS A 525 28.43 -13.36 -31.95
N ARG A 526 27.93 -13.98 -30.86
CA ARG A 526 27.34 -15.33 -30.94
C ARG A 526 26.16 -15.39 -31.91
N MET A 527 25.24 -14.44 -31.80
CA MET A 527 24.08 -14.38 -32.69
C MET A 527 24.44 -14.04 -34.14
N GLN A 528 25.52 -13.30 -34.39
CA GLN A 528 26.04 -13.12 -35.75
C GLN A 528 26.50 -14.44 -36.38
N PHE A 529 27.10 -15.35 -35.62
CA PHE A 529 27.43 -16.69 -36.15
C PHE A 529 26.19 -17.53 -36.46
N ILE A 530 25.11 -17.35 -35.70
CA ILE A 530 23.89 -18.16 -35.81
C ILE A 530 22.93 -17.61 -36.88
N ALA A 531 22.73 -16.30 -36.91
CA ALA A 531 21.70 -15.61 -37.69
C ALA A 531 22.27 -14.61 -38.71
N GLY A 532 23.59 -14.45 -38.80
CA GLY A 532 24.22 -13.53 -39.76
C GLY A 532 23.78 -12.07 -39.55
N ASP A 533 23.43 -11.40 -40.65
CA ASP A 533 22.97 -10.00 -40.66
C ASP A 533 21.65 -9.77 -39.92
N GLU A 534 20.92 -10.84 -39.59
CA GLU A 534 19.64 -10.80 -38.87
C GLU A 534 19.82 -10.89 -37.35
N ALA A 535 21.05 -10.91 -36.84
CA ALA A 535 21.34 -10.98 -35.40
C ALA A 535 20.59 -9.90 -34.61
N GLY A 536 20.49 -8.67 -35.14
CA GLY A 536 19.79 -7.55 -34.50
C GLY A 536 18.31 -7.81 -34.20
N LYS A 537 17.62 -8.68 -34.96
CA LYS A 537 16.21 -9.04 -34.71
C LYS A 537 15.99 -9.74 -33.36
N TYR A 538 17.05 -10.27 -32.76
CA TYR A 538 17.01 -10.93 -31.45
C TYR A 538 17.30 -9.99 -30.29
N PHE A 539 17.58 -8.70 -30.55
CA PHE A 539 17.97 -7.73 -29.52
C PHE A 539 16.98 -6.60 -29.40
N VAL A 540 16.74 -6.20 -28.14
CA VAL A 540 15.99 -5.03 -27.71
C VAL A 540 16.89 -4.19 -26.82
N ALA A 541 16.79 -2.87 -26.91
CA ALA A 541 17.45 -1.98 -25.97
C ALA A 541 16.43 -1.28 -25.05
N ILE A 542 16.74 -1.18 -23.76
CA ILE A 542 16.06 -0.28 -22.82
C ILE A 542 17.10 0.72 -22.31
N THR A 543 16.92 2.01 -22.63
CA THR A 543 17.93 3.04 -22.39
C THR A 543 17.32 4.45 -22.40
N ASP A 544 18.08 5.44 -21.93
CA ASP A 544 17.67 6.85 -22.07
C ASP A 544 17.79 7.32 -23.54
N PRO A 545 17.02 8.35 -23.95
CA PRO A 545 17.21 8.99 -25.24
C PRO A 545 18.66 9.50 -25.44
N GLY A 546 19.20 9.30 -26.65
CA GLY A 546 20.50 9.86 -27.06
C GLY A 546 21.76 9.14 -26.54
N THR A 547 21.63 8.02 -25.84
CA THR A 547 22.78 7.28 -25.27
C THR A 547 23.60 6.51 -26.32
N ASP A 548 24.77 6.01 -25.90
CA ASP A 548 25.61 5.13 -26.72
C ASP A 548 24.87 3.86 -27.12
N LEU A 549 24.11 3.26 -26.20
CA LEU A 549 23.29 2.08 -26.48
C LEU A 549 22.16 2.40 -27.48
N SER A 550 21.56 3.58 -27.42
CA SER A 550 20.57 4.03 -28.41
C SER A 550 21.17 4.12 -29.82
N ARG A 551 22.43 4.57 -29.94
CA ARG A 551 23.15 4.61 -31.22
C ARG A 551 23.54 3.21 -31.69
N GLN A 552 24.12 2.40 -30.81
CA GLN A 552 24.50 1.02 -31.09
C GLN A 552 23.29 0.19 -31.54
N ALA A 553 22.14 0.33 -30.88
CA ALA A 553 20.92 -0.38 -31.25
C ALA A 553 20.49 -0.08 -32.71
N LYS A 554 20.67 1.16 -33.18
CA LYS A 554 20.41 1.52 -34.59
C LYS A 554 21.46 0.93 -35.53
N GLU A 555 22.73 1.05 -35.19
CA GLU A 555 23.86 0.52 -35.99
C GLU A 555 23.79 -1.01 -36.13
N LEU A 556 23.46 -1.71 -35.05
CA LEU A 556 23.34 -3.16 -34.96
C LEU A 556 21.95 -3.69 -35.36
N LYS A 557 21.06 -2.80 -35.85
CA LYS A 557 19.70 -3.11 -36.32
C LYS A 557 18.86 -3.88 -35.31
N PHE A 558 18.87 -3.44 -34.06
CA PHE A 558 18.03 -4.01 -33.01
C PHE A 558 16.56 -3.91 -33.40
N ARG A 559 15.79 -4.92 -33.01
CA ARG A 559 14.35 -4.99 -33.29
C ARG A 559 13.60 -3.78 -32.74
N LYS A 560 13.93 -3.37 -31.51
CA LYS A 560 13.21 -2.32 -30.79
C LYS A 560 14.12 -1.59 -29.80
N VAL A 561 13.83 -0.31 -29.60
CA VAL A 561 14.38 0.50 -28.51
C VAL A 561 13.22 1.06 -27.71
N PHE A 562 13.18 0.77 -26.41
CA PHE A 562 12.29 1.41 -25.46
C PHE A 562 13.05 2.52 -24.75
N TYR A 563 12.52 3.74 -24.82
CA TYR A 563 13.10 4.88 -24.15
C TYR A 563 12.50 5.03 -22.75
N ALA A 564 13.37 5.17 -21.76
CA ALA A 564 12.98 5.52 -20.40
C ALA A 564 12.97 7.03 -20.18
N ASP A 565 12.37 7.48 -19.08
CA ASP A 565 12.44 8.88 -18.66
C ASP A 565 13.84 9.19 -18.07
N PRO A 566 14.64 10.07 -18.69
CA PRO A 566 15.96 10.43 -18.20
C PRO A 566 15.92 11.06 -16.80
N SER A 567 14.77 11.61 -16.39
CA SER A 567 14.55 12.21 -15.08
C SER A 567 14.33 11.21 -13.94
N VAL A 568 14.32 9.90 -14.22
CA VAL A 568 14.14 8.84 -13.22
C VAL A 568 15.46 8.13 -12.91
N GLY A 569 16.04 8.30 -11.72
CA GLY A 569 17.29 7.60 -11.35
C GLY A 569 17.21 6.06 -11.55
N GLY A 570 18.33 5.41 -11.88
CA GLY A 570 18.34 3.98 -12.25
C GLY A 570 17.74 3.06 -11.18
N ARG A 571 18.06 3.27 -9.91
CA ARG A 571 17.49 2.51 -8.77
C ARG A 571 16.03 2.86 -8.43
N PHE A 572 15.49 3.93 -9.02
CA PHE A 572 14.09 4.39 -8.89
C PHE A 572 13.26 4.07 -10.16
N SER A 573 13.75 3.16 -11.02
CA SER A 573 13.19 2.94 -12.36
C SER A 573 12.28 1.72 -12.45
N ALA A 574 11.94 1.09 -11.32
CA ALA A 574 11.13 -0.13 -11.27
C ALA A 574 9.77 0.03 -11.98
N LEU A 575 9.17 1.22 -11.89
CA LEU A 575 7.87 1.55 -12.48
C LEU A 575 7.97 2.22 -13.86
N THR A 576 9.10 2.06 -14.55
CA THR A 576 9.35 2.57 -15.92
C THR A 576 9.53 1.43 -16.91
N ALA A 577 9.88 1.72 -18.17
CA ALA A 577 10.23 0.71 -19.17
C ALA A 577 11.23 -0.35 -18.67
N PHE A 578 12.15 0.00 -17.76
CA PHE A 578 13.12 -0.93 -17.18
C PHE A 578 12.49 -2.10 -16.41
N GLY A 579 11.39 -1.87 -15.69
CA GLY A 579 10.65 -2.94 -15.01
C GLY A 579 9.46 -3.45 -15.84
N LEU A 580 8.76 -2.56 -16.54
CA LEU A 580 7.49 -2.89 -17.21
C LEU A 580 7.64 -3.72 -18.48
N VAL A 581 8.69 -3.48 -19.29
CA VAL A 581 8.96 -4.28 -20.49
C VAL A 581 9.22 -5.75 -20.12
N PRO A 582 10.16 -6.08 -19.22
CA PRO A 582 10.36 -7.47 -18.81
C PRO A 582 9.12 -8.06 -18.11
N ALA A 583 8.40 -7.28 -17.30
CA ALA A 583 7.17 -7.74 -16.64
C ALA A 583 6.08 -8.17 -17.64
N ALA A 584 5.84 -7.38 -18.68
CA ALA A 584 4.87 -7.73 -19.71
C ALA A 584 5.28 -9.00 -20.48
N LEU A 585 6.58 -9.17 -20.77
CA LEU A 585 7.08 -10.35 -21.50
C LEU A 585 6.92 -11.66 -20.70
N ILE A 586 6.96 -11.60 -19.37
CA ILE A 586 6.68 -12.77 -18.51
C ILE A 586 5.18 -12.97 -18.23
N GLY A 587 4.30 -12.15 -18.83
CA GLY A 587 2.84 -12.29 -18.73
C GLY A 587 2.17 -11.48 -17.63
N VAL A 588 2.86 -10.52 -16.99
CA VAL A 588 2.21 -9.65 -16.01
C VAL A 588 1.27 -8.67 -16.71
N GLU A 589 0.02 -8.57 -16.24
CA GLU A 589 -0.91 -7.52 -16.66
C GLU A 589 -0.49 -6.16 -16.08
N ILE A 590 0.38 -5.48 -16.82
CA ILE A 590 1.03 -4.22 -16.38
C ILE A 590 0.04 -3.07 -16.16
N GLU A 591 -1.14 -3.11 -16.77
CA GLU A 591 -2.20 -2.12 -16.53
C GLU A 591 -2.74 -2.26 -15.09
N THR A 592 -3.14 -3.46 -14.68
CA THR A 592 -3.60 -3.71 -13.30
C THR A 592 -2.50 -3.39 -12.29
N PHE A 593 -1.25 -3.77 -12.60
CA PHE A 593 -0.09 -3.47 -11.76
C PHE A 593 0.08 -1.96 -11.52
N LEU A 594 0.04 -1.15 -12.59
CA LEU A 594 0.19 0.30 -12.48
C LEU A 594 -1.04 0.98 -11.87
N GLN A 595 -2.26 0.52 -12.16
CA GLN A 595 -3.48 1.08 -11.56
C GLN A 595 -3.47 0.96 -10.03
N LYS A 596 -3.15 -0.23 -9.49
CA LYS A 596 -3.01 -0.44 -8.05
C LYS A 596 -1.88 0.41 -7.45
N THR A 597 -0.76 0.51 -8.14
CA THR A 597 0.37 1.34 -7.71
C THR A 597 -0.01 2.82 -7.65
N ARG A 598 -0.77 3.30 -8.65
CA ARG A 598 -1.26 4.68 -8.76
C ARG A 598 -2.17 5.04 -7.59
N GLU A 599 -3.11 4.15 -7.24
CA GLU A 599 -4.00 4.32 -6.09
C GLU A 599 -3.20 4.49 -4.78
N PHE A 600 -2.16 3.68 -4.59
CA PHE A 600 -1.27 3.84 -3.44
C PHE A 600 -0.47 5.14 -3.49
N ALA A 601 0.09 5.49 -4.65
CA ALA A 601 0.89 6.71 -4.82
C ALA A 601 0.09 7.99 -4.48
N TYR A 602 -1.23 8.01 -4.72
CA TYR A 602 -2.10 9.10 -4.27
C TYR A 602 -2.06 9.31 -2.75
N THR A 603 -1.88 8.26 -1.95
CA THR A 603 -1.77 8.37 -0.48
C THR A 603 -0.46 9.00 -0.01
N CYS A 604 0.50 9.19 -0.93
CA CYS A 604 1.78 9.85 -0.67
C CYS A 604 1.87 11.26 -1.27
N ARG A 605 0.80 11.77 -1.90
CA ARG A 605 0.78 13.07 -2.60
C ARG A 605 0.45 14.26 -1.67
N PRO A 606 0.73 15.51 -2.11
CA PRO A 606 0.31 16.71 -1.39
C PRO A 606 -1.21 16.74 -1.18
N GLY A 607 -1.65 17.29 -0.05
CA GLY A 607 -3.06 17.27 0.37
C GLY A 607 -3.41 16.07 1.27
N ILE A 608 -2.57 15.03 1.30
CA ILE A 608 -2.61 14.00 2.34
C ILE A 608 -1.76 14.45 3.53
N ALA A 609 -2.34 14.44 4.73
CA ALA A 609 -1.62 14.79 5.95
C ALA A 609 -0.39 13.89 6.14
N ALA A 610 0.73 14.43 6.63
CA ALA A 610 1.97 13.64 6.79
C ALA A 610 1.76 12.39 7.66
N GLY A 611 0.90 12.49 8.69
CA GLY A 611 0.56 11.34 9.55
C GLY A 611 -0.26 10.24 8.87
N ARG A 612 -0.84 10.48 7.70
CA ARG A 612 -1.54 9.47 6.90
C ARG A 612 -0.67 8.89 5.78
N ASN A 613 0.46 9.52 5.47
CA ASN A 613 1.36 9.16 4.37
C ASN A 613 2.25 7.96 4.73
N PRO A 614 2.03 6.78 4.12
CA PRO A 614 2.75 5.55 4.49
C PRO A 614 4.24 5.58 4.14
N GLY A 615 4.62 6.18 3.00
CA GLY A 615 6.02 6.32 2.59
C GLY A 615 6.79 7.26 3.51
N LEU A 616 6.19 8.40 3.90
CA LEU A 616 6.79 9.34 4.85
C LEU A 616 7.00 8.68 6.21
N GLY A 617 5.99 8.01 6.75
CA GLY A 617 6.07 7.32 8.04
C GLY A 617 7.22 6.31 8.08
N LEU A 618 7.33 5.45 7.05
CA LEU A 618 8.43 4.49 6.94
C LEU A 618 9.79 5.20 6.85
N GLY A 619 9.92 6.23 6.01
CA GLY A 619 11.18 6.97 5.86
C GLY A 619 11.65 7.64 7.15
N VAL A 620 10.72 8.19 7.94
CA VAL A 620 11.02 8.74 9.27
C VAL A 620 11.50 7.65 10.22
N ILE A 621 10.84 6.49 10.26
CA ILE A 621 11.26 5.38 11.14
C ILE A 621 12.70 4.97 10.83
N LEU A 622 13.02 4.77 9.55
CA LEU A 622 14.35 4.34 9.12
C LEU A 622 15.42 5.37 9.47
N ALA A 623 15.16 6.66 9.26
CA ALA A 623 16.11 7.71 9.57
C ALA A 623 16.31 7.92 11.08
N GLU A 624 15.23 7.96 11.87
CA GLU A 624 15.32 8.13 13.32
C GLU A 624 15.95 6.90 14.00
N ALA A 625 15.68 5.70 13.48
CA ALA A 625 16.39 4.48 13.91
C ALA A 625 17.89 4.61 13.65
N ALA A 626 18.30 4.96 12.42
CA ALA A 626 19.71 5.13 12.07
C ALA A 626 20.40 6.23 12.90
N GLN A 627 19.73 7.36 13.17
CA GLN A 627 20.27 8.43 14.04
C GLN A 627 20.49 7.99 15.49
N LYS A 628 19.76 6.97 15.96
CA LYS A 628 19.96 6.35 17.28
C LYS A 628 20.95 5.18 17.26
N GLY A 629 21.63 4.92 16.14
CA GLY A 629 22.52 3.78 15.98
C GLY A 629 21.80 2.45 15.79
N ILE A 630 20.52 2.47 15.37
CA ILE A 630 19.76 1.30 14.90
C ILE A 630 19.71 1.35 13.37
N ASP A 631 20.87 1.25 12.73
CA ASP A 631 21.08 1.45 11.29
C ASP A 631 21.11 0.12 10.50
N LYS A 632 20.95 -1.03 11.15
CA LYS A 632 21.02 -2.36 10.51
C LYS A 632 19.61 -2.83 10.17
N LEU A 633 19.17 -2.49 8.95
CA LEU A 633 17.85 -2.82 8.44
C LEU A 633 17.83 -4.27 7.94
N THR A 634 17.25 -5.15 8.72
CA THR A 634 17.15 -6.59 8.40
C THR A 634 15.85 -6.88 7.68
N ILE A 635 15.96 -7.38 6.46
CA ILE A 635 14.81 -7.64 5.59
C ILE A 635 14.50 -9.13 5.64
N ILE A 636 13.30 -9.46 6.08
CA ILE A 636 12.74 -10.80 6.09
C ILE A 636 11.56 -10.80 5.13
N ALA A 637 11.68 -11.49 4.00
CA ALA A 637 10.62 -11.60 3.02
C ALA A 637 10.33 -13.07 2.73
N GLU A 638 9.06 -13.45 2.81
CA GLU A 638 8.60 -14.80 2.49
C GLU A 638 8.59 -15.04 0.98
N GLU A 639 8.68 -16.31 0.58
CA GLU A 639 8.47 -16.67 -0.82
C GLU A 639 7.02 -16.34 -1.23
N PRO A 640 6.79 -15.87 -2.47
CA PRO A 640 7.75 -15.70 -3.57
C PRO A 640 8.41 -14.31 -3.63
N TYR A 641 8.35 -13.52 -2.56
CA TYR A 641 8.81 -12.12 -2.51
C TYR A 641 10.22 -11.94 -1.95
N ARG A 642 10.93 -13.04 -1.67
CA ARG A 642 12.29 -13.02 -1.08
C ARG A 642 13.26 -12.13 -1.86
N SER A 643 13.17 -12.11 -3.19
CA SER A 643 14.03 -11.31 -4.07
C SER A 643 13.85 -9.79 -3.91
N PHE A 644 12.73 -9.34 -3.34
CA PHE A 644 12.46 -7.91 -3.10
C PHE A 644 13.53 -7.29 -2.19
N GLY A 645 14.05 -8.05 -1.22
CA GLY A 645 15.13 -7.60 -0.34
C GLY A 645 16.40 -7.23 -1.10
N SER A 646 16.73 -7.94 -2.19
CA SER A 646 17.89 -7.63 -3.02
C SER A 646 17.74 -6.33 -3.79
N TRP A 647 16.52 -5.95 -4.18
CA TRP A 647 16.25 -4.63 -4.78
C TRP A 647 16.30 -3.50 -3.74
N LEU A 648 15.72 -3.73 -2.55
CA LEU A 648 15.80 -2.80 -1.43
C LEU A 648 17.24 -2.52 -1.02
N GLU A 649 18.10 -3.54 -1.06
CA GLU A 649 19.52 -3.41 -0.77
C GLU A 649 20.16 -2.31 -1.63
N GLN A 650 19.93 -2.34 -2.94
CA GLN A 650 20.43 -1.32 -3.84
C GLN A 650 19.81 0.04 -3.52
N LEU A 651 18.47 0.11 -3.44
CA LEU A 651 17.76 1.36 -3.26
C LEU A 651 18.28 2.11 -2.03
N ILE A 652 18.39 1.41 -0.91
CA ILE A 652 18.72 2.00 0.39
C ILE A 652 20.22 2.28 0.50
N ALA A 653 21.07 1.32 0.14
CA ALA A 653 22.52 1.47 0.29
C ALA A 653 23.08 2.53 -0.66
N GLU A 654 22.64 2.56 -1.93
CA GLU A 654 23.11 3.58 -2.88
C GLU A 654 22.59 4.98 -2.55
N SER A 655 21.37 5.08 -2.03
CA SER A 655 20.77 6.38 -1.73
C SER A 655 21.35 6.98 -0.45
N SER A 656 21.41 6.19 0.62
CA SER A 656 21.77 6.68 1.96
C SER A 656 23.26 6.63 2.30
N GLY A 657 24.02 5.70 1.70
CA GLY A 657 25.39 5.36 2.07
C GLY A 657 26.45 6.35 1.60
N LYS A 658 26.42 7.58 2.13
CA LYS A 658 27.27 8.71 1.71
C LYS A 658 27.64 9.59 2.89
N LEU A 659 28.75 10.34 2.76
CA LEU A 659 29.19 11.34 3.73
C LEU A 659 29.31 10.78 5.17
N GLY A 660 29.72 9.52 5.32
CA GLY A 660 29.85 8.85 6.61
C GLY A 660 28.52 8.50 7.27
N LYS A 661 27.40 8.59 6.55
CA LYS A 661 26.04 8.23 6.98
C LYS A 661 25.50 7.10 6.10
N GLY A 662 24.49 6.39 6.58
CA GLY A 662 23.81 5.38 5.79
C GLY A 662 22.97 4.45 6.65
N ILE A 663 22.08 3.73 5.98
CA ILE A 663 21.36 2.58 6.52
C ILE A 663 21.99 1.35 5.89
N VAL A 664 22.28 0.32 6.68
CA VAL A 664 22.87 -0.94 6.23
C VAL A 664 21.73 -1.93 5.97
N PRO A 665 21.31 -2.15 4.70
CA PRO A 665 20.34 -3.19 4.40
C PRO A 665 20.99 -4.57 4.51
N ILE A 666 20.28 -5.49 5.13
CA ILE A 666 20.71 -6.87 5.38
C ILE A 666 19.67 -7.79 4.76
N ASP A 667 20.01 -8.32 3.60
CA ASP A 667 19.18 -9.25 2.84
C ASP A 667 19.62 -10.71 3.06
N ILE A 668 18.67 -11.63 3.13
CA ILE A 668 18.88 -13.09 3.20
C ILE A 668 19.90 -13.51 4.28
N GLU A 669 19.87 -12.90 5.46
CA GLU A 669 20.71 -13.36 6.57
C GLU A 669 20.13 -14.61 7.22
N PRO A 670 20.94 -15.65 7.52
CA PRO A 670 20.47 -16.84 8.20
C PRO A 670 19.88 -16.54 9.58
N PHE A 671 18.75 -17.16 9.91
CA PHE A 671 18.21 -17.07 11.27
C PHE A 671 19.14 -17.73 12.30
N VAL A 672 19.37 -17.03 13.39
CA VAL A 672 20.13 -17.50 14.55
C VAL A 672 19.29 -17.42 15.84
N ASN A 673 19.89 -17.83 16.97
CA ASN A 673 19.30 -17.64 18.29
C ASN A 673 19.14 -16.15 18.60
N ILE A 674 18.07 -15.80 19.31
CA ILE A 674 17.69 -14.39 19.51
C ILE A 674 18.78 -13.58 20.23
N ASP A 675 19.51 -14.21 21.16
CA ASP A 675 20.58 -13.56 21.93
C ASP A 675 21.84 -13.23 21.11
N ILE A 676 21.92 -13.70 19.86
CA ILE A 676 23.02 -13.39 18.93
C ILE A 676 22.81 -12.06 18.22
N TYR A 677 21.57 -11.59 18.09
CA TYR A 677 21.30 -10.34 17.37
C TYR A 677 21.71 -9.12 18.19
N SER A 678 22.60 -8.30 17.62
CA SER A 678 22.99 -7.00 18.14
C SER A 678 21.81 -6.02 18.23
N LYS A 679 21.87 -5.06 19.18
CA LYS A 679 20.78 -4.10 19.46
C LYS A 679 20.66 -2.95 18.46
N ASP A 680 21.56 -2.86 17.49
CA ASP A 680 21.57 -1.86 16.41
C ASP A 680 20.68 -2.26 15.21
N ARG A 681 19.80 -3.27 15.39
CA ARG A 681 18.98 -3.84 14.33
C ARG A 681 17.52 -3.39 14.40
N ILE A 682 16.97 -3.11 13.22
CA ILE A 682 15.54 -2.97 12.96
C ILE A 682 15.14 -4.00 11.91
N PHE A 683 14.00 -4.67 12.11
CA PHE A 683 13.53 -5.73 11.24
C PHE A 683 12.33 -5.26 10.43
N VAL A 684 12.30 -5.61 9.15
CA VAL A 684 11.12 -5.46 8.30
C VAL A 684 10.73 -6.82 7.77
N TYR A 685 9.45 -7.13 7.94
CA TYR A 685 8.86 -8.41 7.60
C TYR A 685 7.81 -8.24 6.50
N LEU A 686 8.07 -8.80 5.33
CA LEU A 686 7.11 -8.92 4.23
C LEU A 686 6.46 -10.30 4.32
N LYS A 687 5.25 -10.32 4.87
CA LYS A 687 4.45 -11.51 5.16
C LYS A 687 3.59 -11.86 3.95
N ASN A 688 3.67 -13.11 3.52
CA ASN A 688 2.76 -13.72 2.55
C ASN A 688 1.82 -14.71 3.26
N ASP A 689 2.37 -15.80 3.79
CA ASP A 689 1.61 -16.87 4.47
C ASP A 689 1.84 -16.88 6.00
N GLY A 690 2.81 -16.11 6.50
CA GLY A 690 3.03 -15.92 7.93
C GLY A 690 3.92 -16.97 8.59
N ILE A 691 4.66 -17.78 7.82
CA ILE A 691 5.57 -18.81 8.36
C ILE A 691 6.61 -18.26 9.35
N PHE A 692 7.00 -16.98 9.24
CA PHE A 692 7.95 -16.37 10.18
C PHE A 692 7.31 -15.52 11.29
N GLU A 693 5.99 -15.52 11.45
CA GLU A 693 5.29 -14.66 12.40
C GLU A 693 5.70 -14.93 13.87
N GLN A 694 5.84 -16.20 14.25
CA GLN A 694 6.34 -16.55 15.58
C GLN A 694 7.76 -16.01 15.82
N LYS A 695 8.64 -16.15 14.82
CA LYS A 695 10.03 -15.69 14.90
C LYS A 695 10.10 -14.16 15.03
N MET A 696 9.24 -13.43 14.32
CA MET A 696 9.14 -11.97 14.43
C MET A 696 8.66 -11.53 15.82
N ASN A 697 7.73 -12.27 16.42
CA ASN A 697 7.29 -12.01 17.80
C ASN A 697 8.41 -12.26 18.82
N GLU A 698 9.24 -13.30 18.63
CA GLU A 698 10.43 -13.53 19.46
C GLU A 698 11.44 -12.38 19.35
N ILE A 699 11.67 -11.89 18.13
CA ILE A 699 12.55 -10.73 17.85
C ILE A 699 12.02 -9.47 18.53
N LEU A 700 10.72 -9.20 18.43
CA LEU A 700 10.09 -8.08 19.09
C LEU A 700 10.18 -8.17 20.62
N ASN A 701 9.91 -9.35 21.19
CA ASN A 701 9.97 -9.58 22.63
C ASN A 701 11.40 -9.42 23.20
N ALA A 702 12.42 -9.62 22.38
CA ALA A 702 13.81 -9.32 22.73
C ALA A 702 14.17 -7.82 22.61
N GLY A 703 13.21 -6.97 22.27
CA GLY A 703 13.34 -5.51 22.24
C GLY A 703 13.82 -4.93 20.91
N HIS A 704 13.85 -5.72 19.83
CA HIS A 704 14.17 -5.19 18.51
C HIS A 704 12.92 -4.57 17.86
N PRO A 705 13.02 -3.40 17.19
CA PRO A 705 11.94 -2.87 16.39
C PRO A 705 11.59 -3.77 15.21
N VAL A 706 10.30 -3.98 14.98
CA VAL A 706 9.75 -4.81 13.89
C VAL A 706 8.67 -4.04 13.15
N ILE A 707 8.80 -3.91 11.84
CA ILE A 707 7.74 -3.41 10.95
C ILE A 707 7.26 -4.59 10.12
N SER A 708 5.96 -4.69 9.88
CA SER A 708 5.39 -5.77 9.07
C SER A 708 4.48 -5.20 7.99
N TYR A 709 4.53 -5.81 6.82
CA TYR A 709 3.61 -5.57 5.72
C TYR A 709 3.07 -6.91 5.23
N GLU A 710 1.78 -6.96 4.97
CA GLU A 710 1.14 -8.09 4.29
C GLU A 710 1.25 -7.86 2.78
N LEU A 711 1.70 -8.88 2.07
CA LEU A 711 1.87 -8.90 0.62
C LEU A 711 1.38 -10.26 0.14
N SER A 712 0.08 -10.39 -0.09
CA SER A 712 -0.57 -11.66 -0.48
C SER A 712 -0.92 -11.71 -1.97
N ASP A 713 -1.05 -10.56 -2.63
CA ASP A 713 -1.25 -10.44 -4.08
C ASP A 713 0.02 -9.89 -4.75
N PRO A 714 0.64 -10.59 -5.71
CA PRO A 714 1.86 -10.11 -6.36
C PRO A 714 1.68 -8.79 -7.12
N TYR A 715 0.45 -8.43 -7.52
CA TYR A 715 0.18 -7.09 -8.07
C TYR A 715 0.39 -5.96 -7.06
N GLU A 716 0.47 -6.29 -5.77
CA GLU A 716 0.76 -5.29 -4.74
C GLU A 716 2.23 -4.89 -4.65
N LEU A 717 3.14 -5.63 -5.31
CA LEU A 717 4.57 -5.27 -5.36
C LEU A 717 4.82 -3.86 -5.90
N GLY A 718 3.97 -3.38 -6.80
CA GLY A 718 4.06 -2.02 -7.33
C GLY A 718 3.89 -0.95 -6.23
N LEU A 719 3.00 -1.19 -5.25
CA LEU A 719 2.83 -0.32 -4.10
C LEU A 719 4.10 -0.29 -3.26
N GLU A 720 4.73 -1.46 -3.06
CA GLU A 720 5.96 -1.56 -2.27
C GLU A 720 7.15 -0.91 -2.97
N PHE A 721 7.33 -1.08 -4.29
CA PHE A 721 8.33 -0.30 -5.03
C PHE A 721 8.19 1.20 -4.75
N PHE A 722 6.98 1.76 -4.90
CA PHE A 722 6.75 3.18 -4.66
C PHE A 722 6.91 3.58 -3.18
N ARG A 723 6.40 2.77 -2.23
CA ARG A 723 6.52 3.02 -0.78
C ARG A 723 7.97 3.17 -0.38
N TRP A 724 8.82 2.26 -0.83
CA TRP A 724 10.22 2.22 -0.45
C TRP A 724 11.06 3.26 -1.16
N GLU A 725 10.75 3.60 -2.42
CA GLU A 725 11.34 4.76 -3.11
C GLU A 725 11.06 6.05 -2.33
N PHE A 726 9.80 6.28 -1.95
CA PHE A 726 9.41 7.45 -1.17
C PHE A 726 10.03 7.46 0.23
N ALA A 727 9.99 6.33 0.94
CA ALA A 727 10.57 6.19 2.26
C ALA A 727 12.09 6.43 2.25
N THR A 728 12.80 5.91 1.25
CA THR A 728 14.25 6.09 1.12
C THR A 728 14.59 7.55 0.84
N ALA A 729 13.82 8.22 -0.02
CA ALA A 729 14.00 9.65 -0.29
C ALA A 729 13.78 10.49 0.98
N VAL A 730 12.72 10.22 1.76
CA VAL A 730 12.46 10.90 3.04
C VAL A 730 13.56 10.59 4.06
N ALA A 731 13.99 9.34 4.17
CA ALA A 731 15.04 8.95 5.11
C ALA A 731 16.35 9.70 4.81
N CYS A 732 16.73 9.80 3.53
CA CYS A 732 17.91 10.56 3.11
C CYS A 732 17.79 12.06 3.41
N ALA A 733 16.59 12.65 3.26
CA ALA A 733 16.35 14.05 3.62
C ALA A 733 16.57 14.28 5.13
N VAL A 734 16.05 13.39 5.99
CA VAL A 734 16.25 13.47 7.45
C VAL A 734 17.72 13.21 7.84
N LEU A 735 18.40 12.28 7.15
CA LEU A 735 19.83 12.03 7.34
C LEU A 735 20.70 13.17 6.80
N GLY A 736 20.19 14.03 5.92
CA GLY A 736 20.94 15.12 5.30
C GLY A 736 21.96 14.61 4.28
N VAL A 737 21.54 13.69 3.40
CA VAL A 737 22.32 13.18 2.27
C VAL A 737 21.51 13.25 0.98
N ASN A 738 22.19 13.39 -0.16
CA ASN A 738 21.55 13.35 -1.47
C ASN A 738 21.12 11.92 -1.81
N ALA A 739 19.81 11.69 -1.95
CA ALA A 739 19.26 10.38 -2.27
C ALA A 739 19.57 9.93 -3.71
N PHE A 740 19.97 10.84 -4.61
CA PHE A 740 19.89 10.62 -6.07
C PHE A 740 21.24 10.57 -6.79
N ASP A 741 22.34 10.92 -6.11
CA ASP A 741 23.72 10.76 -6.62
C ASP A 741 24.34 9.41 -6.20
N GLN A 742 25.57 9.14 -6.65
CA GLN A 742 26.34 7.91 -6.35
C GLN A 742 27.85 8.06 -6.63
N PRO A 743 28.55 8.96 -5.92
CA PRO A 743 29.94 9.30 -6.24
C PRO A 743 30.92 8.12 -6.09
N ASP A 744 30.71 7.24 -5.10
CA ASP A 744 31.64 6.16 -4.79
C ASP A 744 31.53 4.97 -5.76
N VAL A 745 30.38 4.80 -6.40
CA VAL A 745 30.23 3.88 -7.54
C VAL A 745 31.14 4.31 -8.69
N GLN A 746 31.32 5.62 -8.90
CA GLN A 746 32.14 6.13 -9.99
C GLN A 746 33.64 6.06 -9.72
N ASP A 747 34.08 6.19 -8.47
CA ASP A 747 35.48 5.91 -8.09
C ASP A 747 35.85 4.46 -8.43
N ASN A 748 35.00 3.51 -8.07
CA ASN A 748 35.23 2.09 -8.36
C ASN A 748 35.32 1.79 -9.87
N LYS A 749 34.43 2.39 -10.68
CA LYS A 749 34.49 2.29 -12.15
C LYS A 749 35.81 2.85 -12.70
N THR A 750 36.31 3.94 -12.13
CA THR A 750 37.57 4.56 -12.55
C THR A 750 38.75 3.66 -12.25
N ARG A 751 38.81 3.06 -11.05
CA ARG A 751 39.86 2.12 -10.65
C ARG A 751 39.85 0.83 -11.47
N THR A 752 38.66 0.27 -11.72
CA THR A 752 38.50 -0.88 -12.60
C THR A 752 39.05 -0.58 -14.01
N LYS A 753 38.74 0.60 -14.57
CA LYS A 753 39.29 1.03 -15.87
C LYS A 753 40.82 1.17 -15.83
N GLN A 754 41.40 1.67 -14.74
CA GLN A 754 42.85 1.73 -14.57
C GLN A 754 43.46 0.32 -14.58
N LYS A 755 42.86 -0.64 -13.88
CA LYS A 755 43.31 -2.05 -13.87
C LYS A 755 43.22 -2.73 -15.23
N ILE A 756 42.15 -2.45 -15.97
CA ILE A 756 42.00 -2.89 -17.36
C ILE A 756 43.13 -2.32 -18.22
N ASN A 757 43.39 -1.01 -18.14
CA ASN A 757 44.44 -0.37 -18.94
C ASN A 757 45.84 -0.86 -18.56
N GLU A 758 46.10 -1.11 -17.27
CA GLU A 758 47.33 -1.71 -16.78
C GLU A 758 47.55 -3.10 -17.41
N PHE A 759 46.53 -3.95 -17.38
CA PHE A 759 46.59 -5.27 -18.02
C PHE A 759 46.82 -5.19 -19.53
N LEU A 760 46.10 -4.31 -20.23
CA LEU A 760 46.26 -4.13 -21.67
C LEU A 760 47.65 -3.61 -22.06
N THR A 761 48.31 -2.86 -21.18
CA THR A 761 49.64 -2.28 -21.42
C THR A 761 50.76 -3.28 -21.09
N PHE A 762 50.66 -3.99 -19.97
CA PHE A 762 51.76 -4.79 -19.42
C PHE A 762 51.52 -6.31 -19.48
N GLY A 763 50.33 -6.75 -19.86
CA GLY A 763 49.95 -8.17 -19.94
C GLY A 763 49.73 -8.86 -18.59
N LYS A 764 49.79 -8.14 -17.47
CA LYS A 764 49.59 -8.66 -16.11
C LYS A 764 48.95 -7.61 -15.20
N PHE A 765 48.25 -8.07 -14.16
CA PHE A 765 47.72 -7.21 -13.10
C PHE A 765 48.75 -7.00 -11.98
N ASN A 766 48.70 -5.85 -11.31
CA ASN A 766 49.37 -5.65 -10.03
C ASN A 766 48.38 -5.90 -8.88
N SER A 767 48.56 -7.05 -8.22
CA SER A 767 47.71 -7.52 -7.12
C SER A 767 48.14 -7.02 -5.74
N GLY A 768 49.26 -6.30 -5.63
CA GLY A 768 49.87 -5.87 -4.38
C GLY A 768 50.81 -6.92 -3.76
N VAL A 769 51.31 -6.65 -2.56
CA VAL A 769 52.16 -7.58 -1.79
C VAL A 769 51.27 -8.38 -0.83
N PRO A 770 51.28 -9.72 -0.88
CA PRO A 770 50.50 -10.53 0.04
C PRO A 770 51.09 -10.47 1.46
N ILE A 771 50.21 -10.52 2.46
CA ILE A 771 50.62 -10.62 3.87
C ILE A 771 50.75 -12.09 4.32
N TRP A 772 50.20 -13.02 3.53
CA TRP A 772 50.33 -14.46 3.72
C TRP A 772 50.08 -15.18 2.40
N ASP A 773 50.85 -16.23 2.11
CA ASP A 773 50.79 -16.96 0.84
C ASP A 773 51.21 -18.42 1.01
N ASN A 774 50.37 -19.37 0.59
CA ASN A 774 50.72 -20.80 0.52
C ASN A 774 49.99 -21.51 -0.65
N ASP A 775 50.07 -22.84 -0.67
CA ASP A 775 49.42 -23.70 -1.68
C ASP A 775 47.89 -23.62 -1.69
N ASN A 776 47.28 -23.24 -0.56
CA ASN A 776 45.84 -23.23 -0.36
C ASN A 776 45.22 -21.88 -0.75
N ALA A 777 45.84 -20.76 -0.38
CA ALA A 777 45.35 -19.42 -0.72
C ALA A 777 46.45 -18.34 -0.65
N THR A 778 46.12 -17.14 -1.13
CA THR A 778 46.90 -15.91 -0.95
C THR A 778 46.04 -14.85 -0.26
N ILE A 779 46.60 -14.18 0.75
CA ILE A 779 45.90 -13.18 1.57
C ILE A 779 46.51 -11.80 1.39
N PHE A 780 45.66 -10.80 1.17
CA PHE A 780 46.03 -9.38 1.11
C PHE A 780 45.19 -8.61 2.13
N SER A 781 45.79 -7.66 2.84
CA SER A 781 45.08 -6.81 3.80
C SER A 781 45.84 -5.50 4.01
N ASN A 782 45.11 -4.42 4.29
CA ASN A 782 45.73 -3.19 4.79
C ASN A 782 45.98 -3.24 6.32
N GLN A 783 45.61 -4.34 6.98
CA GLN A 783 45.90 -4.62 8.38
C GLN A 783 47.22 -5.41 8.45
N THR A 784 48.34 -4.75 8.17
CA THR A 784 49.65 -5.39 8.02
C THR A 784 50.25 -5.89 9.34
N ASP A 785 49.70 -5.44 10.47
CA ASP A 785 50.17 -5.82 11.81
C ASP A 785 49.58 -7.15 12.31
N LEU A 786 48.79 -7.85 11.47
CA LEU A 786 48.27 -9.17 11.80
C LEU A 786 49.41 -10.21 11.76
N ASP A 787 49.71 -10.82 12.90
CA ASP A 787 50.63 -11.96 12.99
C ASP A 787 49.91 -13.24 12.56
N LEU A 788 50.15 -13.67 11.31
CA LEU A 788 49.46 -14.80 10.69
C LEU A 788 50.23 -16.13 10.77
N GLY A 789 51.53 -16.12 11.08
CA GLY A 789 52.37 -17.32 11.23
C GLY A 789 52.06 -18.48 10.26
N ASP A 790 51.97 -19.70 10.81
CA ASP A 790 51.56 -20.93 10.10
C ASP A 790 50.06 -21.24 10.26
N MET A 791 49.22 -20.22 10.49
CA MET A 791 47.78 -20.40 10.72
C MET A 791 47.07 -20.98 9.49
N ASN A 792 45.99 -21.72 9.73
CA ASN A 792 45.02 -22.10 8.69
C ASN A 792 44.05 -20.93 8.38
N LEU A 793 43.20 -21.10 7.37
CA LEU A 793 42.33 -20.01 6.91
C LEU A 793 41.27 -19.57 7.93
N ASP A 794 40.70 -20.51 8.70
CA ASP A 794 39.75 -20.22 9.76
C ASP A 794 40.40 -19.46 10.94
N GLU A 795 41.64 -19.78 11.31
CA GLU A 795 42.41 -19.03 12.31
C GLU A 795 42.77 -17.62 11.84
N ILE A 796 43.18 -17.46 10.57
CA ILE A 796 43.48 -16.15 9.96
C ILE A 796 42.23 -15.27 9.97
N LEU A 797 41.09 -15.80 9.52
CA LEU A 797 39.81 -15.10 9.55
C LEU A 797 39.38 -14.77 10.98
N GLY A 798 39.49 -15.72 11.90
CA GLY A 798 39.21 -15.51 13.31
C GLY A 798 40.08 -14.41 13.93
N THR A 799 41.31 -14.23 13.45
CA THR A 799 42.22 -13.17 13.88
C THR A 799 41.85 -11.82 13.27
N PHE A 800 41.49 -11.78 11.98
CA PHE A 800 40.98 -10.56 11.33
C PHE A 800 39.66 -10.07 11.98
N LEU A 801 38.74 -10.98 12.31
CA LEU A 801 37.45 -10.63 12.91
C LEU A 801 37.56 -10.06 14.33
N LYS A 802 38.69 -10.26 15.03
CA LYS A 802 38.96 -9.59 16.32
C LYS A 802 39.12 -8.07 16.19
N LEU A 803 39.30 -7.55 14.97
CA LEU A 803 39.34 -6.11 14.68
C LEU A 803 37.95 -5.44 14.72
N GLN A 804 36.89 -6.21 14.95
CA GLN A 804 35.55 -5.69 15.09
C GLN A 804 35.42 -4.74 16.29
N LYS A 805 34.51 -3.79 16.16
CA LYS A 805 34.11 -2.81 17.16
C LYS A 805 32.60 -2.91 17.35
N GLU A 806 32.11 -2.36 18.45
CA GLU A 806 30.67 -2.25 18.69
C GLU A 806 29.99 -1.44 17.59
N GLY A 807 28.86 -1.94 17.07
CA GLY A 807 28.11 -1.31 15.98
C GLY A 807 28.69 -1.55 14.59
N ASP A 808 29.71 -2.41 14.44
CA ASP A 808 30.20 -2.84 13.14
C ASP A 808 29.21 -3.79 12.43
N TYR A 809 29.32 -3.87 11.10
CA TYR A 809 28.80 -4.97 10.29
C TYR A 809 29.94 -5.65 9.52
N ILE A 810 29.75 -6.92 9.17
CA ILE A 810 30.70 -7.70 8.38
C ILE A 810 30.16 -7.90 6.96
N ALA A 811 30.85 -7.39 5.95
CA ALA A 811 30.49 -7.56 4.54
C ALA A 811 31.31 -8.67 3.88
N ILE A 812 30.62 -9.67 3.35
CA ILE A 812 31.22 -10.75 2.56
C ILE A 812 31.00 -10.42 1.08
N ASN A 813 32.09 -10.10 0.39
CA ASN A 813 32.09 -9.70 -1.02
C ASN A 813 32.69 -10.84 -1.87
N ALA A 814 31.84 -11.67 -2.47
CA ALA A 814 32.24 -12.87 -3.18
C ALA A 814 32.33 -12.62 -4.69
N TYR A 815 33.54 -12.60 -5.26
CA TYR A 815 33.78 -12.66 -6.70
C TYR A 815 33.83 -14.14 -7.13
N LEU A 816 32.71 -14.82 -6.93
CA LEU A 816 32.47 -16.24 -7.14
C LEU A 816 31.16 -16.41 -7.94
N PRO A 817 30.86 -17.59 -8.52
CA PRO A 817 29.67 -17.75 -9.33
C PRO A 817 28.44 -17.85 -8.43
N ARG A 818 27.37 -17.11 -8.76
CA ARG A 818 26.09 -17.16 -8.03
C ARG A 818 25.31 -18.41 -8.45
N ILE A 819 25.72 -19.56 -7.93
CA ILE A 819 25.06 -20.86 -8.11
C ILE A 819 24.69 -21.44 -6.74
N GLN A 820 23.70 -22.33 -6.71
CA GLN A 820 23.10 -22.85 -5.48
C GLN A 820 24.12 -23.47 -4.51
N GLU A 821 25.12 -24.21 -5.01
CA GLU A 821 26.16 -24.82 -4.17
C GLU A 821 27.04 -23.76 -3.48
N VAL A 822 27.52 -22.79 -4.25
CA VAL A 822 28.36 -21.69 -3.75
C VAL A 822 27.57 -20.80 -2.79
N GLU A 823 26.32 -20.47 -3.11
CA GLU A 823 25.46 -19.70 -2.23
C GLU A 823 25.22 -20.42 -0.90
N LYS A 824 24.98 -21.74 -0.93
CA LYS A 824 24.81 -22.54 0.28
C LYS A 824 26.06 -22.50 1.17
N ASP A 825 27.24 -22.68 0.59
CA ASP A 825 28.50 -22.66 1.35
C ASP A 825 28.81 -21.25 1.89
N LEU A 826 28.55 -20.20 1.12
CA LEU A 826 28.69 -18.81 1.57
C LEU A 826 27.69 -18.44 2.67
N GLN A 827 26.46 -18.98 2.62
CA GLN A 827 25.47 -18.76 3.68
C GLN A 827 25.85 -19.49 4.97
N ALA A 828 26.42 -20.70 4.88
CA ALA A 828 26.97 -21.39 6.05
C ALA A 828 28.13 -20.58 6.67
N PHE A 829 29.04 -20.06 5.84
CA PHE A 829 30.11 -19.17 6.28
C PHE A 829 29.60 -17.86 6.88
N ARG A 830 28.61 -17.22 6.25
CA ARG A 830 27.95 -16.03 6.79
C ARG A 830 27.34 -16.29 8.16
N GLN A 831 26.66 -17.43 8.33
CA GLN A 831 26.08 -17.82 9.62
C GLN A 831 27.16 -18.03 10.69
N SER A 832 28.29 -18.69 10.37
CA SER A 832 29.38 -18.86 11.34
C SER A 832 29.98 -17.52 11.75
N VAL A 833 30.15 -16.59 10.80
CA VAL A 833 30.60 -15.22 11.10
C VAL A 833 29.61 -14.50 12.02
N LEU A 834 28.30 -14.52 11.70
CA LEU A 834 27.26 -13.90 12.53
C LEU A 834 27.27 -14.46 13.96
N ILE A 835 27.31 -15.78 14.14
CA ILE A 835 27.31 -16.42 15.46
C ILE A 835 28.55 -16.02 16.27
N ARG A 836 29.72 -15.98 15.63
CA ARG A 836 30.99 -15.71 16.30
C ARG A 836 31.17 -14.23 16.65
N THR A 837 30.64 -13.33 15.81
CA THR A 837 30.84 -11.88 15.95
C THR A 837 29.68 -11.17 16.62
N GLN A 838 28.46 -11.72 16.53
CA GLN A 838 27.19 -11.07 16.88
C GLN A 838 26.89 -9.79 16.07
N ASN A 839 27.74 -9.47 15.09
CA ASN A 839 27.54 -8.34 14.19
C ASN A 839 26.67 -8.77 13.01
N ALA A 840 25.84 -7.84 12.53
CA ALA A 840 25.12 -8.01 11.28
C ALA A 840 26.08 -8.35 10.13
N THR A 841 25.65 -9.25 9.25
CA THR A 841 26.44 -9.70 8.11
C THR A 841 25.73 -9.37 6.81
N THR A 842 26.46 -8.97 5.77
CA THR A 842 25.95 -8.85 4.38
C THR A 842 26.71 -9.83 3.47
N LEU A 843 26.07 -10.27 2.39
CA LEU A 843 26.66 -11.16 1.40
C LEU A 843 26.33 -10.65 -0.01
N GLY A 844 27.34 -10.16 -0.72
CA GLY A 844 27.20 -9.64 -2.08
C GLY A 844 28.03 -10.44 -3.09
N PHE A 845 27.43 -10.77 -4.24
CA PHE A 845 28.15 -11.36 -5.37
C PHE A 845 28.72 -10.27 -6.29
N GLY A 846 30.01 -10.38 -6.62
CA GLY A 846 30.70 -9.47 -7.52
C GLY A 846 30.44 -9.82 -8.99
N PRO A 847 30.38 -8.83 -9.90
CA PRO A 847 30.42 -7.38 -9.67
C PRO A 847 29.06 -6.77 -9.28
N ARG A 848 27.98 -7.55 -9.14
CA ARG A 848 26.61 -7.06 -8.89
C ARG A 848 26.53 -6.11 -7.69
N PHE A 849 27.13 -6.46 -6.54
CA PHE A 849 27.09 -5.60 -5.35
C PHE A 849 27.76 -4.23 -5.54
N LEU A 850 28.64 -4.07 -6.55
CA LEU A 850 29.28 -2.78 -6.86
C LEU A 850 28.26 -1.73 -7.34
N HIS A 851 27.13 -2.20 -7.87
CA HIS A 851 25.96 -1.41 -8.27
C HIS A 851 24.80 -1.60 -7.27
N SER A 852 25.12 -1.88 -6.01
CA SER A 852 24.20 -1.97 -4.87
C SER A 852 24.92 -1.42 -3.62
N THR A 853 25.29 -2.28 -2.68
CA THR A 853 25.96 -1.94 -1.41
C THR A 853 27.35 -1.33 -1.56
N GLY A 854 27.98 -1.43 -2.73
CA GLY A 854 29.30 -0.87 -3.00
C GLY A 854 29.42 0.62 -2.71
N GLN A 855 28.34 1.40 -2.88
CA GLN A 855 28.27 2.82 -2.50
C GLN A 855 28.39 2.98 -0.97
N LEU A 856 27.58 2.26 -0.21
CA LEU A 856 27.60 2.26 1.27
C LEU A 856 28.94 1.77 1.84
N HIS A 857 29.51 0.69 1.28
CA HIS A 857 30.79 0.14 1.72
C HIS A 857 31.93 1.18 1.71
N LYS A 858 31.85 2.15 0.81
CA LYS A 858 32.90 3.15 0.57
C LYS A 858 32.55 4.53 1.15
N GLY A 859 31.32 4.98 0.92
CA GLY A 859 30.82 6.31 1.31
C GLY A 859 30.06 6.36 2.64
N GLY A 860 29.61 5.22 3.16
CA GLY A 860 28.85 5.10 4.40
C GLY A 860 29.70 5.25 5.68
N PRO A 861 29.11 4.99 6.86
CA PRO A 861 29.80 5.11 8.15
C PRO A 861 31.03 4.20 8.24
N GLU A 862 32.02 4.55 9.08
CA GLU A 862 33.26 3.78 9.28
C GLU A 862 33.08 2.54 10.18
N ASN A 863 32.01 1.77 9.94
CA ASN A 863 31.59 0.65 10.77
C ASN A 863 31.52 -0.68 10.00
N GLY A 864 32.32 -0.84 8.94
CA GLY A 864 32.38 -2.06 8.14
C GLY A 864 33.71 -2.80 8.27
N LEU A 865 33.65 -4.13 8.38
CA LEU A 865 34.77 -5.05 8.10
C LEU A 865 34.45 -5.83 6.83
N PHE A 866 35.41 -5.92 5.92
CA PHE A 866 35.19 -6.46 4.58
C PHE A 866 36.01 -7.73 4.37
N ILE A 867 35.35 -8.81 3.98
CA ILE A 867 35.96 -10.07 3.56
C ILE A 867 35.69 -10.22 2.07
N GLN A 868 36.71 -10.01 1.25
CA GLN A 868 36.63 -10.20 -0.19
C GLN A 868 37.15 -11.59 -0.55
N ILE A 869 36.33 -12.41 -1.20
CA ILE A 869 36.70 -13.79 -1.60
C ILE A 869 36.75 -13.84 -3.12
N VAL A 870 37.85 -14.33 -3.67
CA VAL A 870 38.11 -14.40 -5.11
C VAL A 870 38.66 -15.79 -5.44
N ASP A 871 38.24 -16.36 -6.57
CA ASP A 871 38.85 -17.56 -7.15
C ASP A 871 39.26 -17.33 -8.60
N THR A 872 39.88 -18.35 -9.21
CA THR A 872 40.21 -18.35 -10.64
C THR A 872 39.25 -19.29 -11.37
N PRO A 873 38.47 -18.82 -12.36
CA PRO A 873 37.61 -19.69 -13.16
C PRO A 873 38.39 -20.72 -13.96
N ASP A 874 37.92 -21.98 -13.99
CA ASP A 874 38.53 -23.06 -14.79
C ASP A 874 38.45 -22.83 -16.31
N GLN A 875 37.45 -22.04 -16.74
CA GLN A 875 37.21 -21.67 -18.14
C GLN A 875 37.01 -20.17 -18.23
N ASP A 876 37.51 -19.58 -19.31
CA ASP A 876 37.41 -18.15 -19.57
C ASP A 876 37.04 -17.88 -21.04
N PHE A 877 36.36 -16.77 -21.29
CA PHE A 877 35.83 -16.41 -22.61
C PHE A 877 36.29 -15.00 -22.99
N GLU A 878 36.89 -14.88 -24.17
CA GLU A 878 37.30 -13.59 -24.74
C GLU A 878 36.08 -12.74 -25.09
N ILE A 879 36.17 -11.43 -24.79
CA ILE A 879 35.12 -10.46 -25.09
C ILE A 879 35.46 -9.79 -26.43
N PRO A 880 34.64 -9.98 -27.48
CA PRO A 880 34.93 -9.48 -28.82
C PRO A 880 35.23 -7.97 -28.84
N GLY A 881 36.40 -7.60 -29.37
CA GLY A 881 36.82 -6.20 -29.53
C GLY A 881 37.11 -5.45 -28.23
N MET A 882 37.39 -6.13 -27.11
CA MET A 882 37.84 -5.50 -25.86
C MET A 882 39.30 -5.83 -25.47
N GLY A 883 39.92 -6.84 -26.10
CA GLY A 883 41.27 -7.28 -25.76
C GLY A 883 41.37 -7.91 -24.36
N LEU A 884 40.24 -8.36 -23.83
CA LEU A 884 40.06 -8.88 -22.48
C LEU A 884 39.08 -10.05 -22.51
N SER A 885 39.23 -10.96 -21.56
CA SER A 885 38.27 -12.01 -21.27
C SER A 885 37.39 -11.66 -20.06
N PHE A 886 36.30 -12.38 -19.87
CA PHE A 886 35.38 -12.19 -18.74
C PHE A 886 36.07 -12.42 -17.38
N GLY A 887 36.92 -13.44 -17.25
CA GLY A 887 37.67 -13.73 -16.03
C GLY A 887 38.67 -12.62 -15.69
N LYS A 888 39.37 -12.08 -16.69
CA LYS A 888 40.24 -10.90 -16.53
C LYS A 888 39.46 -9.64 -16.15
N LEU A 889 38.25 -9.45 -16.72
CA LEU A 889 37.36 -8.34 -16.34
C LEU A 889 36.89 -8.47 -14.89
N LEU A 890 36.46 -9.66 -14.47
CA LEU A 890 36.06 -9.95 -13.09
C LEU A 890 37.22 -9.70 -12.11
N HIS A 891 38.42 -10.15 -12.44
CA HIS A 891 39.61 -9.93 -11.62
C HIS A 891 39.96 -8.43 -11.52
N ALA A 892 39.87 -7.68 -12.63
CA ALA A 892 40.07 -6.22 -12.61
C ALA A 892 39.04 -5.50 -11.71
N GLN A 893 37.79 -5.97 -11.70
CA GLN A 893 36.73 -5.45 -10.82
C GLN A 893 37.03 -5.74 -9.35
N ALA A 894 37.46 -6.96 -9.02
CA ALA A 894 37.85 -7.33 -7.65
C ALA A 894 39.02 -6.48 -7.11
N LEU A 895 40.07 -6.30 -7.92
CA LEU A 895 41.20 -5.44 -7.58
C LEU A 895 40.80 -3.97 -7.43
N GLY A 896 39.99 -3.45 -8.34
CA GLY A 896 39.50 -2.06 -8.29
C GLY A 896 38.69 -1.78 -7.02
N ASP A 897 37.86 -2.73 -6.60
CA ASP A 897 37.08 -2.64 -5.37
C ASP A 897 37.95 -2.74 -4.11
N TYR A 898 38.91 -3.67 -4.08
CA TYR A 898 39.89 -3.78 -2.99
C TYR A 898 40.67 -2.47 -2.81
N GLU A 899 41.19 -1.90 -3.91
CA GLU A 899 41.91 -0.62 -3.86
C GLU A 899 41.01 0.53 -3.41
N ALA A 900 39.75 0.57 -3.81
CA ALA A 900 38.81 1.59 -3.34
C ALA A 900 38.61 1.53 -1.82
N LEU A 901 38.45 0.32 -1.27
CA LEU A 901 38.27 0.10 0.16
C LEU A 901 39.55 0.43 0.95
N VAL A 902 40.72 -0.01 0.48
CA VAL A 902 42.01 0.33 1.10
C VAL A 902 42.25 1.84 1.11
N ASN A 903 41.99 2.54 -0.01
CA ASN A 903 42.17 3.99 -0.08
C ASN A 903 41.20 4.78 0.81
N ARG A 904 40.10 4.15 1.24
CA ARG A 904 39.16 4.70 2.24
C ARG A 904 39.47 4.22 3.66
N ASN A 905 40.63 3.61 3.88
CA ASN A 905 41.06 3.05 5.16
C ASN A 905 40.07 2.04 5.76
N ARG A 906 39.29 1.36 4.91
CA ARG A 906 38.37 0.31 5.36
C ARG A 906 39.17 -0.90 5.83
N ARG A 907 38.71 -1.57 6.88
CA ARG A 907 39.31 -2.82 7.38
C ARG A 907 38.93 -3.94 6.41
N ILE A 908 39.86 -4.39 5.58
CA ILE A 908 39.60 -5.38 4.54
C ILE A 908 40.63 -6.49 4.52
N ILE A 909 40.15 -7.73 4.41
CA ILE A 909 40.94 -8.90 4.02
C ILE A 909 40.44 -9.40 2.66
N ARG A 910 41.36 -9.60 1.71
CA ARG A 910 41.11 -10.26 0.42
C ARG A 910 41.75 -11.63 0.43
N ILE A 911 40.95 -12.65 0.13
CA ILE A 911 41.31 -14.06 0.11
C ILE A 911 41.20 -14.54 -1.33
N GLU A 912 42.35 -14.82 -1.94
CA GLU A 912 42.43 -15.48 -3.25
C GLU A 912 42.58 -16.99 -3.03
N LEU A 913 41.51 -17.74 -3.29
CA LEU A 913 41.47 -19.19 -3.13
C LEU A 913 42.29 -19.87 -4.24
N LYS A 914 43.11 -20.86 -3.84
CA LYS A 914 43.85 -21.75 -4.75
C LYS A 914 43.34 -23.18 -4.64
N LYS A 915 43.94 -24.01 -3.78
CA LYS A 915 43.49 -25.39 -3.51
C LYS A 915 42.40 -25.45 -2.43
N SER A 916 42.24 -24.41 -1.60
CA SER A 916 41.16 -24.33 -0.62
C SER A 916 39.84 -23.94 -1.25
N ASN A 917 38.76 -24.15 -0.50
CA ASN A 917 37.39 -23.78 -0.85
C ASN A 917 36.71 -23.01 0.29
N ILE A 918 35.46 -22.59 0.09
CA ILE A 918 34.71 -21.79 1.07
C ILE A 918 34.55 -22.50 2.41
N LYS A 919 34.47 -23.83 2.46
CA LYS A 919 34.29 -24.59 3.70
C LYS A 919 35.52 -24.53 4.61
N ASP A 920 36.69 -24.28 4.03
CA ASP A 920 37.93 -24.05 4.78
C ASP A 920 37.94 -22.68 5.48
N LEU A 921 36.92 -21.84 5.26
CA LEU A 921 36.73 -20.55 5.92
C LEU A 921 35.75 -20.61 7.12
N LEU A 922 35.11 -21.74 7.40
CA LEU A 922 34.13 -21.88 8.50
C LEU A 922 34.81 -21.71 9.87
N ILE A 923 34.22 -20.87 10.74
CA ILE A 923 34.82 -20.41 12.02
C ILE A 923 33.98 -20.65 13.27
#